data_AF-A0A1Z8W411-F1
#
_entry.id   AF-A0A1Z8W411-F1
#
_cell.length_a   1.000
_cell.length_b   1.000
_cell.length_c   1.000
_cell.angle_alpha   90.00
_cell.angle_beta   90.00
_cell.angle_gamma   90.00
#
_symmetry.space_group_name_H-M   'P 1'
#
loop_
_entity.id
_entity.type
_entity.pdbx_description
1 polymer ?
#
loop_
_entity_poly.entity_id
_entity_poly.type
_entity_poly.pdbx_seq_one_letter_code
_entity_poly.pdbx_strand_id
1 'polypeptide(L)'
;MNNNITPKKISAVIPSNDNRRIESTINSIKDYVDEILIINSDNKNKISNKDDKIKLIDAKKGTNAARARNIGAELARSELILFVDADVEINENGKLALKEIKNKIIENKIYSGIYDVNNKVSFTANFLTNLLKYRLLILNKKDIKLASSSHFVIYKNFFKQVGGFNENLNSYEDVDFFTRAQKVFDANVNIEKNFTALHNKQYNIFSLIKETFNRTFNFTKTRLSFINFFRDVPSLVDWRINLAPLLLLSSFLVGLFFNSSLLFLMSFFSTILIASFFNLKIFENLKKSFFSTVVLSIVGMVSYFSIATSLVSLFINNTFNYFIKLKDLSICFIKIVFKYGKPIQLIQYITGRCNLRCDHCFYKDTLNKPDPGELDPKILIDAAKQSGPLLWYSLAGGEPFIRKDFSDIVLGVKKEAKPVVISLPTNGWYTNKTYLSCLKVMQNLKDGLFVVFISIDGPEETHDRIRGKNSFQKLRKTFEVLKKLGKLYEKLHVNIVITVQDYNYKFFPGTINSLYEEFNPTSISINLFRHHTLNGPKVKDEIIQGYEAAINEYDKIRTKKSYGLLSNLILKAKEKVQKDLILTVAKEEKFVTPCTAGNLSYVSMEDGSLKPCEILQDNLGNINDPKISVSEIFKSKQAKDLRTKIKDTKCKCTFECAMSTNVLFNKDMFPSIIKQSVKDIIKTKN
;
A
#
# COMPACT_ATOMS: atom_id res chain seq x y z
N MET A 1 -44.97 -12.61 -2.69
CA MET A 1 -44.24 -12.20 -3.91
C MET A 1 -43.05 -13.13 -4.06
N ASN A 2 -43.16 -14.14 -4.94
CA ASN A 2 -42.08 -15.06 -5.27
C ASN A 2 -41.00 -14.28 -6.02
N ASN A 3 -39.88 -13.98 -5.36
CA ASN A 3 -38.70 -13.48 -6.04
C ASN A 3 -38.18 -14.60 -6.95
N ASN A 4 -38.41 -14.47 -8.25
CA ASN A 4 -37.69 -15.18 -9.30
C ASN A 4 -36.20 -14.80 -9.20
N ILE A 5 -35.47 -15.42 -8.27
CA ILE A 5 -34.03 -15.28 -8.18
C ILE A 5 -33.47 -16.10 -9.33
N THR A 6 -33.04 -15.43 -10.40
CA THR A 6 -32.24 -16.06 -11.45
C THR A 6 -31.07 -16.81 -10.79
N PRO A 7 -30.84 -18.09 -11.12
CA PRO A 7 -29.76 -18.86 -10.50
C PRO A 7 -28.43 -18.16 -10.79
N LYS A 8 -27.71 -17.79 -9.72
CA LYS A 8 -26.41 -17.11 -9.84
C LYS A 8 -25.47 -17.95 -10.68
N LYS A 9 -24.61 -17.36 -11.48
CA LYS A 9 -23.59 -18.13 -12.24
C LYS A 9 -22.26 -18.14 -11.50
N ILE A 10 -21.47 -19.19 -11.68
CA ILE A 10 -20.15 -19.34 -11.05
C ILE A 10 -19.08 -19.76 -12.06
N SER A 11 -17.98 -19.02 -12.05
CA SER A 11 -16.76 -19.32 -12.80
C SER A 11 -15.74 -19.95 -11.86
N ALA A 12 -15.24 -21.14 -12.16
CA ALA A 12 -14.10 -21.71 -11.44
C ALA A 12 -12.79 -21.15 -12.01
N VAL A 13 -11.85 -20.79 -11.14
CA VAL A 13 -10.51 -20.33 -11.51
C VAL A 13 -9.49 -21.25 -10.84
N ILE A 14 -8.68 -21.93 -11.68
CA ILE A 14 -7.67 -22.90 -11.26
C ILE A 14 -6.29 -22.39 -11.66
N PRO A 15 -5.45 -21.93 -10.71
CA PRO A 15 -4.04 -21.65 -11.01
C PRO A 15 -3.28 -22.96 -11.16
N SER A 16 -2.72 -23.22 -12.35
CA SER A 16 -2.03 -24.47 -12.66
C SER A 16 -0.56 -24.27 -13.00
N ASN A 17 0.29 -24.97 -12.25
CA ASN A 17 1.74 -25.02 -12.46
C ASN A 17 2.26 -26.48 -12.65
N ASP A 18 1.38 -27.48 -12.60
CA ASP A 18 1.71 -28.90 -12.84
C ASP A 18 0.43 -29.66 -13.29
N ASN A 19 0.51 -30.37 -14.42
CA ASN A 19 -0.58 -31.15 -15.02
C ASN A 19 -1.07 -32.33 -14.19
N ARG A 20 -0.26 -32.88 -13.28
CA ARG A 20 -0.43 -34.28 -12.85
C ARG A 20 -1.74 -34.57 -12.10
N ARG A 21 -2.46 -33.56 -11.61
CA ARG A 21 -3.60 -33.73 -10.69
C ARG A 21 -4.83 -32.89 -11.03
N ILE A 22 -4.74 -32.05 -12.06
CA ILE A 22 -5.79 -31.09 -12.39
C ILE A 22 -7.08 -31.76 -12.87
N GLU A 23 -7.00 -32.93 -13.53
CA GLU A 23 -8.17 -33.66 -14.01
C GLU A 23 -9.09 -34.11 -12.87
N SER A 24 -8.56 -34.48 -11.70
CA SER A 24 -9.37 -34.81 -10.51
C SER A 24 -10.10 -33.56 -10.00
N THR A 25 -9.41 -32.42 -9.91
CA THR A 25 -10.01 -31.13 -9.55
C THR A 25 -11.14 -30.74 -10.51
N ILE A 26 -10.90 -30.80 -11.82
CA ILE A 26 -11.88 -30.50 -12.87
C ILE A 26 -13.12 -31.38 -12.71
N ASN A 27 -12.92 -32.71 -12.64
CA ASN A 27 -14.03 -33.65 -12.52
C ASN A 27 -14.84 -33.45 -11.22
N SER A 28 -14.22 -32.94 -10.16
CA SER A 28 -14.92 -32.65 -8.91
C SER A 28 -15.85 -31.42 -8.97
N ILE A 29 -15.69 -30.53 -9.95
CA ILE A 29 -16.43 -29.25 -9.99
C ILE A 29 -17.22 -29.01 -11.28
N LYS A 30 -16.92 -29.69 -12.39
CA LYS A 30 -17.46 -29.40 -13.74
C LYS A 30 -19.00 -29.34 -13.82
N ASP A 31 -19.69 -30.15 -13.03
CA ASP A 31 -21.16 -30.21 -13.03
C ASP A 31 -21.81 -29.15 -12.11
N TYR A 32 -20.99 -28.41 -11.35
CA TYR A 32 -21.43 -27.45 -10.34
C TYR A 32 -21.10 -26.00 -10.72
N VAL A 33 -20.36 -25.80 -11.81
CA VAL A 33 -19.91 -24.49 -12.28
C VAL A 33 -20.29 -24.25 -13.74
N ASP A 34 -20.41 -22.99 -14.11
CA ASP A 34 -20.85 -22.56 -15.44
C ASP A 34 -19.67 -22.47 -16.42
N GLU A 35 -18.46 -22.23 -15.91
CA GLU A 35 -17.21 -22.30 -16.67
C GLU A 35 -16.02 -22.62 -15.76
N ILE A 36 -14.95 -23.17 -16.35
CA ILE A 36 -13.68 -23.45 -15.68
C ILE A 36 -12.57 -22.75 -16.46
N LEU A 37 -11.84 -21.87 -15.79
CA LEU A 37 -10.67 -21.17 -16.30
C LEU A 37 -9.41 -21.74 -15.67
N ILE A 38 -8.57 -22.37 -16.47
CA ILE A 38 -7.29 -22.95 -16.03
C ILE A 38 -6.19 -22.02 -16.50
N ILE A 39 -5.50 -21.41 -15.55
CA ILE A 39 -4.44 -20.45 -15.84
C ILE A 39 -3.11 -21.17 -15.78
N ASN A 40 -2.54 -21.41 -16.96
CA ASN A 40 -1.37 -22.23 -17.18
C ASN A 40 -0.10 -21.39 -17.07
N SER A 41 0.66 -21.54 -15.98
CA SER A 41 1.86 -20.72 -15.73
C SER A 41 3.16 -21.33 -16.24
N ASP A 42 3.16 -22.60 -16.65
CA ASP A 42 4.35 -23.33 -17.10
C ASP A 42 4.36 -23.63 -18.61
N ASN A 43 3.26 -23.35 -19.32
CA ASN A 43 3.01 -23.65 -20.74
C ASN A 43 3.25 -25.12 -21.10
N LYS A 44 3.24 -26.02 -20.11
CA LYS A 44 3.35 -27.46 -20.32
C LYS A 44 2.01 -28.14 -20.18
N ASN A 45 1.00 -27.42 -19.69
CA ASN A 45 -0.30 -28.01 -19.48
C ASN A 45 -1.01 -28.39 -20.79
N LYS A 46 -1.45 -29.64 -20.89
CA LYS A 46 -2.27 -30.17 -21.99
C LYS A 46 -3.47 -30.84 -21.35
N ILE A 47 -4.66 -30.30 -21.59
CA ILE A 47 -5.90 -30.85 -21.05
C ILE A 47 -6.43 -31.86 -22.06
N SER A 48 -6.81 -33.04 -21.56
CA SER A 48 -7.36 -34.12 -22.40
C SER A 48 -8.85 -33.91 -22.72
N ASN A 49 -9.54 -33.19 -21.85
CA ASN A 49 -10.98 -32.95 -21.89
C ASN A 49 -11.35 -31.80 -22.85
N LYS A 50 -12.24 -32.07 -23.82
CA LYS A 50 -12.71 -31.13 -24.86
C LYS A 50 -14.04 -30.43 -24.50
N ASP A 51 -14.40 -30.39 -23.22
CA ASP A 51 -15.62 -29.69 -22.78
C ASP A 51 -15.50 -28.17 -23.04
N ASP A 52 -16.46 -27.60 -23.75
CA ASP A 52 -16.52 -26.16 -24.09
C ASP A 52 -16.54 -25.24 -22.85
N LYS A 53 -16.93 -25.77 -21.68
CA LYS A 53 -16.88 -25.04 -20.40
C LYS A 53 -15.46 -24.86 -19.88
N ILE A 54 -14.49 -25.67 -20.32
CA ILE A 54 -13.12 -25.67 -19.83
C ILE A 54 -12.23 -24.86 -20.78
N LYS A 55 -11.60 -23.81 -20.25
CA LYS A 55 -10.69 -22.95 -21.02
C LYS A 55 -9.30 -22.98 -20.41
N LEU A 56 -8.34 -23.40 -21.22
CA LEU A 56 -6.91 -23.28 -20.91
C LEU A 56 -6.41 -21.91 -21.37
N ILE A 57 -5.82 -21.15 -20.46
CA ILE A 57 -5.28 -19.82 -20.74
C ILE A 57 -3.79 -19.84 -20.40
N ASP A 58 -2.95 -19.68 -21.41
CA ASP A 58 -1.50 -19.62 -21.23
C ASP A 58 -1.08 -18.27 -20.67
N ALA A 59 -0.54 -18.28 -19.45
CA ALA A 59 0.05 -17.13 -18.82
C ALA A 59 1.55 -17.05 -19.14
N LYS A 60 2.15 -15.89 -18.86
CA LYS A 60 3.61 -15.74 -19.01
C LYS A 60 4.32 -16.76 -18.11
N LYS A 61 5.31 -17.48 -18.66
CA LYS A 61 6.13 -18.44 -17.91
C LYS A 61 6.66 -17.83 -16.60
N GLY A 62 6.45 -18.53 -15.48
CA GLY A 62 6.86 -18.06 -14.15
C GLY A 62 5.83 -17.20 -13.42
N THR A 63 4.60 -17.12 -13.95
CA THR A 63 3.45 -16.53 -13.25
C THR A 63 3.22 -17.27 -11.93
N ASN A 64 3.08 -16.54 -10.83
CA ASN A 64 2.78 -17.12 -9.51
C ASN A 64 1.26 -17.30 -9.32
N ALA A 65 0.87 -18.05 -8.28
CA ALA A 65 -0.53 -18.36 -8.02
C ALA A 65 -1.40 -17.12 -7.81
N ALA A 66 -0.88 -16.09 -7.11
CA ALA A 66 -1.57 -14.81 -6.92
C ALA A 66 -1.98 -14.17 -8.25
N ARG A 67 -1.01 -14.00 -9.16
CA ARG A 67 -1.23 -13.42 -10.48
C ARG A 67 -2.11 -14.31 -11.37
N ALA A 68 -1.92 -15.62 -11.32
CA ALA A 68 -2.77 -16.57 -12.05
C ALA A 68 -4.25 -16.42 -11.63
N ARG A 69 -4.51 -16.35 -10.32
CA ARG A 69 -5.86 -16.10 -9.78
C ARG A 69 -6.43 -14.75 -10.24
N ASN A 70 -5.62 -13.69 -10.23
CA ASN A 70 -6.04 -12.37 -10.72
C ASN A 70 -6.45 -12.40 -12.21
N ILE A 71 -5.63 -13.03 -13.07
CA ILE A 71 -5.91 -13.19 -14.50
C ILE A 71 -7.23 -13.96 -14.70
N GLY A 72 -7.40 -15.09 -14.00
CA GLY A 72 -8.63 -15.87 -14.10
C GLY A 72 -9.87 -15.10 -13.63
N ALA A 73 -9.76 -14.32 -12.55
CA ALA A 73 -10.85 -13.49 -12.07
C ALA A 73 -11.22 -12.35 -13.03
N GLU A 74 -10.23 -11.80 -13.74
CA GLU A 74 -10.48 -10.79 -14.76
C GLU A 74 -11.30 -11.35 -15.92
N LEU A 75 -10.90 -12.53 -16.40
CA LEU A 75 -11.49 -13.26 -17.54
C LEU A 75 -12.82 -13.96 -17.24
N ALA A 76 -13.11 -14.24 -15.96
CA ALA A 76 -14.35 -14.89 -15.52
C ALA A 76 -15.60 -14.16 -16.02
N ARG A 77 -16.56 -14.86 -16.62
CA ARG A 77 -17.80 -14.28 -17.15
C ARG A 77 -18.92 -14.21 -16.11
N SER A 78 -18.86 -15.03 -15.08
CA SER A 78 -19.89 -15.12 -14.06
C SER A 78 -19.72 -14.09 -12.95
N GLU A 79 -20.81 -13.84 -12.22
CA GLU A 79 -20.82 -12.92 -11.07
C GLU A 79 -20.10 -13.50 -9.84
N LEU A 80 -20.12 -14.83 -9.66
CA LEU A 80 -19.38 -15.53 -8.61
C LEU A 80 -18.12 -16.18 -9.18
N ILE A 81 -17.08 -16.21 -8.36
CA ILE A 81 -15.84 -16.91 -8.64
C ILE A 81 -15.63 -17.98 -7.57
N LEU A 82 -15.41 -19.23 -8.00
CA LEU A 82 -14.84 -20.29 -7.19
C LEU A 82 -13.34 -20.34 -7.50
N PHE A 83 -12.49 -19.89 -6.59
CA PHE A 83 -11.08 -20.24 -6.69
C PHE A 83 -10.91 -21.67 -6.20
N VAL A 84 -10.08 -22.47 -6.88
CA VAL A 84 -9.71 -23.81 -6.43
C VAL A 84 -8.30 -24.16 -6.91
N ASP A 85 -7.47 -24.71 -6.04
CA ASP A 85 -6.11 -25.12 -6.41
C ASP A 85 -6.10 -26.39 -7.28
N ALA A 86 -5.10 -26.53 -8.15
CA ALA A 86 -5.00 -27.63 -9.12
C ALA A 86 -4.78 -29.03 -8.50
N ASP A 87 -4.53 -29.12 -7.19
CA ASP A 87 -4.34 -30.35 -6.42
C ASP A 87 -5.44 -30.56 -5.36
N VAL A 88 -6.59 -29.91 -5.53
CA VAL A 88 -7.72 -29.93 -4.59
C VAL A 88 -8.95 -30.55 -5.24
N GLU A 89 -9.51 -31.58 -4.62
CA GLU A 89 -10.69 -32.30 -5.10
C GLU A 89 -11.88 -32.04 -4.17
N ILE A 90 -12.93 -31.38 -4.65
CA ILE A 90 -14.11 -31.08 -3.83
C ILE A 90 -14.91 -32.38 -3.62
N ASN A 91 -15.09 -32.81 -2.37
CA ASN A 91 -15.82 -34.04 -2.05
C ASN A 91 -17.35 -33.84 -2.10
N GLU A 92 -18.13 -34.91 -1.92
CA GLU A 92 -19.60 -34.83 -2.01
C GLU A 92 -20.24 -33.81 -1.05
N ASN A 93 -19.77 -33.76 0.20
CA ASN A 93 -20.23 -32.75 1.17
C ASN A 93 -19.90 -31.32 0.68
N GLY A 94 -18.69 -31.13 0.13
CA GLY A 94 -18.27 -29.86 -0.43
C GLY A 94 -19.08 -29.43 -1.65
N LYS A 95 -19.48 -30.37 -2.50
CA LYS A 95 -20.36 -30.14 -3.66
C LYS A 95 -21.77 -29.69 -3.23
N LEU A 96 -22.33 -30.31 -2.20
CA LEU A 96 -23.60 -29.90 -1.60
C LEU A 96 -23.49 -28.50 -0.98
N ALA A 97 -22.44 -28.25 -0.20
CA ALA A 97 -22.19 -26.94 0.39
C ALA A 97 -22.00 -25.85 -0.69
N LEU A 98 -21.35 -26.15 -1.81
CA LEU A 98 -21.20 -25.22 -2.93
C LEU A 98 -22.55 -24.80 -3.52
N LYS A 99 -23.49 -25.75 -3.68
CA LYS A 99 -24.88 -25.47 -4.11
C LYS A 99 -25.60 -24.55 -3.12
N GLU A 100 -25.45 -24.78 -1.82
CA GLU A 100 -26.05 -23.92 -0.79
C GLU A 100 -25.44 -22.51 -0.77
N ILE A 101 -24.10 -22.42 -0.85
CA ILE A 101 -23.35 -21.16 -0.89
C ILE A 101 -23.82 -20.31 -2.07
N LYS A 102 -23.95 -20.92 -3.26
CA LYS A 102 -24.44 -20.27 -4.47
C LYS A 102 -25.78 -19.54 -4.24
N ASN A 103 -26.68 -20.15 -3.46
CA ASN A 103 -27.99 -19.58 -3.18
C ASN A 103 -27.94 -18.47 -2.11
N LYS A 104 -27.13 -18.63 -1.05
CA LYS A 104 -27.12 -17.73 0.12
C LYS A 104 -26.09 -16.59 0.09
N ILE A 105 -25.09 -16.63 -0.80
CA ILE A 105 -23.99 -15.64 -0.81
C ILE A 105 -24.46 -14.24 -1.20
N ILE A 106 -23.98 -13.22 -0.47
CA ILE A 106 -24.17 -11.79 -0.74
C ILE A 106 -22.82 -11.13 -1.03
N GLU A 107 -22.83 -9.92 -1.61
CA GLU A 107 -21.65 -9.32 -2.25
C GLU A 107 -20.40 -9.22 -1.34
N ASN A 108 -20.57 -8.82 -0.09
CA ASN A 108 -19.48 -8.65 0.89
C ASN A 108 -19.16 -9.91 1.73
N LYS A 109 -19.73 -11.07 1.39
CA LYS A 109 -19.45 -12.35 2.08
C LYS A 109 -18.49 -13.21 1.27
N ILE A 110 -17.56 -13.85 1.97
CA ILE A 110 -16.62 -14.82 1.40
C ILE A 110 -16.83 -16.16 2.10
N TYR A 111 -17.02 -17.23 1.34
CA TYR A 111 -17.16 -18.59 1.88
C TYR A 111 -15.92 -19.41 1.53
N SER A 112 -15.11 -19.73 2.53
CA SER A 112 -13.92 -20.57 2.38
C SER A 112 -14.20 -21.96 2.93
N GLY A 113 -13.67 -22.96 2.26
CA GLY A 113 -13.75 -24.33 2.73
C GLY A 113 -12.55 -24.76 3.58
N ILE A 114 -12.57 -26.03 3.98
CA ILE A 114 -11.50 -26.68 4.75
C ILE A 114 -11.07 -27.99 4.08
N TYR A 115 -9.84 -28.40 4.34
CA TYR A 115 -9.37 -29.70 3.90
C TYR A 115 -9.94 -30.83 4.76
N ASP A 116 -10.16 -31.97 4.13
CA ASP A 116 -10.47 -33.23 4.79
C ASP A 116 -9.40 -34.29 4.54
N VAL A 117 -9.31 -35.26 5.45
CA VAL A 117 -8.27 -36.30 5.43
C VAL A 117 -8.48 -37.21 4.23
N ASN A 118 -7.40 -37.48 3.48
CA ASN A 118 -7.45 -38.37 2.31
C ASN A 118 -6.71 -39.68 2.61
N ASN A 119 -7.41 -40.81 2.58
CA ASN A 119 -6.81 -42.11 2.84
C ASN A 119 -5.84 -42.57 1.73
N LYS A 120 -5.85 -41.91 0.56
CA LYS A 120 -5.01 -42.23 -0.60
C LYS A 120 -3.65 -41.51 -0.61
N VAL A 121 -3.39 -40.62 0.35
CA VAL A 121 -2.12 -39.87 0.44
C VAL A 121 -1.26 -40.33 1.61
N SER A 122 0.02 -39.94 1.58
CA SER A 122 0.99 -40.30 2.62
C SER A 122 0.59 -39.75 4.00
N PHE A 123 1.07 -40.40 5.06
CA PHE A 123 0.92 -39.92 6.43
C PHE A 123 1.35 -38.45 6.60
N THR A 124 2.47 -38.06 5.97
CA THR A 124 3.00 -36.68 5.97
C THR A 124 2.08 -35.66 5.30
N ALA A 125 1.34 -36.06 4.26
CA ALA A 125 0.35 -35.19 3.61
C ALA A 125 -0.89 -34.99 4.50
N ASN A 126 -1.37 -36.06 5.13
CA ASN A 126 -2.46 -35.98 6.10
C ASN A 126 -2.07 -35.21 7.37
N PHE A 127 -0.81 -35.28 7.80
CA PHE A 127 -0.27 -34.45 8.87
C PHE A 127 -0.45 -32.95 8.59
N LEU A 128 -0.04 -32.48 7.40
CA LEU A 128 -0.21 -31.07 7.01
C LEU A 128 -1.69 -30.68 6.90
N THR A 129 -2.52 -31.56 6.36
CA THR A 129 -3.97 -31.36 6.24
C THR A 129 -4.60 -31.12 7.61
N ASN A 130 -4.30 -31.97 8.59
CA ASN A 130 -4.80 -31.81 9.96
C ASN A 130 -4.32 -30.51 10.60
N LEU A 131 -3.06 -30.12 10.35
CA LEU A 131 -2.51 -28.86 10.85
C LEU A 131 -3.25 -27.63 10.26
N LEU A 132 -3.55 -27.65 8.95
CA LEU A 132 -4.30 -26.60 8.28
C LEU A 132 -5.75 -26.53 8.75
N LYS A 133 -6.42 -27.68 8.87
CA LYS A 133 -7.79 -27.81 9.41
C LYS A 133 -7.87 -27.24 10.83
N TYR A 134 -6.91 -27.60 11.68
CA TYR A 134 -6.78 -27.07 13.03
C TYR A 134 -6.60 -25.54 13.03
N ARG A 135 -5.72 -25.00 12.18
CA ARG A 135 -5.49 -23.54 12.07
C ARG A 135 -6.78 -22.79 11.69
N LEU A 136 -7.51 -23.27 10.68
CA LEU A 136 -8.71 -22.59 10.18
C LEU A 136 -9.91 -22.69 11.13
N LEU A 137 -10.03 -23.78 11.90
CA LEU A 137 -11.19 -24.00 12.78
C LEU A 137 -10.96 -23.52 14.21
N ILE A 138 -9.74 -23.63 14.73
CA ILE A 138 -9.46 -23.43 16.17
C ILE A 138 -8.71 -22.12 16.42
N LEU A 139 -7.72 -21.77 15.60
CA LEU A 139 -6.94 -20.54 15.77
C LEU A 139 -7.64 -19.30 15.20
N ASN A 140 -8.68 -19.51 14.42
CA ASN A 140 -9.42 -18.48 13.70
C ASN A 140 -10.52 -17.80 14.55
N LYS A 141 -10.30 -17.74 15.87
CA LYS A 141 -11.23 -17.17 16.86
C LYS A 141 -10.90 -15.72 17.25
N LYS A 142 -9.91 -15.11 16.60
CA LYS A 142 -9.55 -13.69 16.78
C LYS A 142 -10.38 -12.79 15.84
N ASP A 143 -10.26 -11.48 16.02
CA ASP A 143 -11.01 -10.45 15.26
C ASP A 143 -10.90 -10.57 13.73
N ILE A 144 -9.82 -11.17 13.22
CA ILE A 144 -9.60 -11.41 11.78
C ILE A 144 -9.70 -12.91 11.50
N LYS A 145 -10.59 -13.27 10.59
CA LYS A 145 -10.72 -14.64 10.10
C LYS A 145 -9.82 -14.88 8.89
N LEU A 146 -8.87 -15.80 9.03
CA LEU A 146 -8.05 -16.34 7.94
C LEU A 146 -8.83 -17.41 7.18
N ALA A 147 -8.81 -17.33 5.86
CA ALA A 147 -9.38 -18.32 4.97
C ALA A 147 -8.28 -18.95 4.10
N SER A 148 -8.57 -20.12 3.54
CA SER A 148 -7.65 -20.80 2.64
C SER A 148 -7.90 -20.36 1.20
N SER A 149 -6.84 -20.08 0.45
CA SER A 149 -6.95 -19.91 -1.01
C SER A 149 -7.16 -21.22 -1.77
N SER A 150 -7.12 -22.36 -1.07
CA SER A 150 -7.33 -23.70 -1.67
C SER A 150 -8.65 -23.85 -2.37
N HIS A 151 -9.72 -23.34 -1.77
CA HIS A 151 -11.04 -23.27 -2.36
C HIS A 151 -11.96 -22.32 -1.59
N PHE A 152 -12.47 -21.30 -2.29
CA PHE A 152 -13.42 -20.35 -1.72
C PHE A 152 -14.27 -19.69 -2.80
N VAL A 153 -15.46 -19.21 -2.41
CA VAL A 153 -16.42 -18.52 -3.27
C VAL A 153 -16.54 -17.05 -2.88
N ILE A 154 -16.53 -16.16 -3.87
CA ILE A 154 -16.62 -14.70 -3.73
C ILE A 154 -17.31 -14.06 -4.93
N TYR A 155 -17.93 -12.89 -4.76
CA TYR A 155 -18.36 -12.07 -5.91
C TYR A 155 -17.17 -11.48 -6.66
N LYS A 156 -17.21 -11.55 -8.00
CA LYS A 156 -16.19 -10.98 -8.89
C LYS A 156 -16.00 -9.48 -8.64
N ASN A 157 -17.10 -8.73 -8.50
CA ASN A 157 -17.03 -7.29 -8.28
C ASN A 157 -16.39 -6.95 -6.94
N PHE A 158 -16.74 -7.69 -5.88
CA PHE A 158 -16.11 -7.51 -4.57
C PHE A 158 -14.62 -7.88 -4.60
N PHE A 159 -14.23 -8.98 -5.26
CA PHE A 159 -12.82 -9.34 -5.45
C PHE A 159 -12.03 -8.22 -6.15
N LYS A 160 -12.62 -7.61 -7.20
CA LYS A 160 -12.03 -6.47 -7.91
C LYS A 160 -11.96 -5.21 -7.05
N GLN A 161 -13.00 -4.94 -6.25
CA GLN A 161 -13.03 -3.81 -5.32
C GLN A 161 -11.93 -3.91 -4.26
N VAL A 162 -11.70 -5.11 -3.71
CA VAL A 162 -10.62 -5.38 -2.76
C VAL A 162 -9.24 -5.23 -3.40
N GLY A 163 -9.14 -5.37 -4.73
CA GLY A 163 -7.89 -5.21 -5.50
C GLY A 163 -7.13 -6.51 -5.75
N GLY A 164 -7.83 -7.65 -5.76
CA GLY A 164 -7.26 -8.96 -6.05
C GLY A 164 -6.15 -9.40 -5.10
N PHE A 165 -5.46 -10.50 -5.43
CA PHE A 165 -4.31 -10.99 -4.68
C PHE A 165 -3.07 -10.13 -4.95
N ASN A 166 -2.21 -9.98 -3.93
CA ASN A 166 -0.94 -9.28 -4.07
C ASN A 166 0.07 -10.13 -4.86
N GLU A 167 0.33 -9.75 -6.12
CA GLU A 167 1.20 -10.50 -7.03
C GLU A 167 2.69 -10.50 -6.60
N ASN A 168 3.10 -9.61 -5.70
CA ASN A 168 4.47 -9.57 -5.21
C ASN A 168 4.77 -10.61 -4.13
N LEU A 169 3.73 -11.30 -3.64
CA LEU A 169 3.85 -12.31 -2.60
C LEU A 169 3.80 -13.71 -3.25
N ASN A 170 4.89 -14.47 -3.09
CA ASN A 170 4.93 -15.89 -3.49
C ASN A 170 4.33 -16.83 -2.43
N SER A 171 4.00 -16.28 -1.27
CA SER A 171 3.34 -16.93 -0.14
C SER A 171 2.68 -15.84 0.70
N TYR A 172 1.63 -16.16 1.45
CA TYR A 172 0.86 -15.19 2.27
C TYR A 172 -0.03 -14.23 1.47
N GLU A 173 -0.17 -14.46 0.16
CA GLU A 173 -1.07 -13.67 -0.70
C GLU A 173 -2.53 -13.77 -0.25
N ASP A 174 -2.91 -14.92 0.29
CA ASP A 174 -4.24 -15.19 0.84
C ASP A 174 -4.47 -14.44 2.14
N VAL A 175 -3.53 -14.49 3.06
CA VAL A 175 -3.56 -13.73 4.30
C VAL A 175 -3.65 -12.23 4.02
N ASP A 176 -2.85 -11.70 3.08
CA ASP A 176 -2.93 -10.31 2.63
C ASP A 176 -4.32 -9.96 2.08
N PHE A 177 -4.86 -10.78 1.18
CA PHE A 177 -6.17 -10.57 0.57
C PHE A 177 -7.30 -10.55 1.61
N PHE A 178 -7.42 -11.59 2.44
CA PHE A 178 -8.48 -11.68 3.45
C PHE A 178 -8.36 -10.61 4.53
N THR A 179 -7.14 -10.17 4.86
CA THR A 179 -6.92 -9.05 5.78
C THR A 179 -7.43 -7.74 5.18
N ARG A 180 -7.12 -7.45 3.91
CA ARG A 180 -7.64 -6.25 3.23
C ARG A 180 -9.16 -6.29 3.09
N ALA A 181 -9.72 -7.42 2.68
CA ALA A 181 -11.16 -7.60 2.57
C ALA A 181 -11.87 -7.26 3.89
N GLN A 182 -11.38 -7.78 5.02
CA GLN A 182 -11.97 -7.55 6.35
C GLN A 182 -11.68 -6.14 6.90
N LYS A 183 -10.44 -5.67 6.85
CA LYS A 183 -10.05 -4.41 7.52
C LYS A 183 -10.35 -3.14 6.71
N VAL A 184 -10.51 -3.25 5.40
CA VAL A 184 -10.80 -2.09 4.52
C VAL A 184 -12.26 -2.07 4.09
N PHE A 185 -12.84 -3.23 3.79
CA PHE A 185 -14.19 -3.35 3.23
C PHE A 185 -15.16 -4.11 4.14
N ASP A 186 -14.77 -4.36 5.40
CA ASP A 186 -15.63 -4.97 6.41
C ASP A 186 -16.25 -6.31 5.94
N ALA A 187 -15.48 -7.07 5.14
CA ALA A 187 -15.91 -8.36 4.60
C ALA A 187 -16.25 -9.34 5.72
N ASN A 188 -17.31 -10.13 5.54
CA ASN A 188 -17.60 -11.25 6.43
C ASN A 188 -17.07 -12.56 5.82
N VAL A 189 -15.94 -13.01 6.34
CA VAL A 189 -15.31 -14.28 5.96
C VAL A 189 -15.94 -15.42 6.78
N ASN A 190 -16.56 -16.38 6.11
CA ASN A 190 -17.13 -17.57 6.72
C ASN A 190 -16.31 -18.81 6.37
N ILE A 191 -15.90 -19.56 7.39
CA ILE A 191 -15.25 -20.87 7.22
C ILE A 191 -16.36 -21.92 7.29
N GLU A 192 -16.76 -22.41 6.13
CA GLU A 192 -17.88 -23.35 6.00
C GLU A 192 -17.38 -24.78 6.25
N LYS A 193 -17.81 -25.39 7.37
CA LYS A 193 -17.32 -26.69 7.82
C LYS A 193 -17.67 -27.82 6.85
N ASN A 194 -18.80 -27.70 6.16
CA ASN A 194 -19.27 -28.68 5.18
C ASN A 194 -18.66 -28.44 3.79
N PHE A 195 -18.00 -27.31 3.56
CA PHE A 195 -17.34 -27.03 2.29
C PHE A 195 -15.95 -27.71 2.25
N THR A 196 -15.96 -29.04 2.24
CA THR A 196 -14.76 -29.88 2.38
C THR A 196 -14.14 -30.26 1.04
N ALA A 197 -12.81 -30.38 1.00
CA ALA A 197 -12.07 -30.88 -0.15
C ALA A 197 -10.88 -31.75 0.25
N LEU A 198 -10.50 -32.70 -0.60
CA LEU A 198 -9.34 -33.56 -0.42
C LEU A 198 -8.09 -32.88 -0.98
N HIS A 199 -6.99 -32.88 -0.21
CA HIS A 199 -5.70 -32.38 -0.69
C HIS A 199 -4.90 -33.53 -1.30
N ASN A 200 -4.72 -33.51 -2.62
CA ASN A 200 -4.04 -34.59 -3.34
C ASN A 200 -2.51 -34.42 -3.36
N LYS A 201 -1.95 -33.40 -2.68
CA LYS A 201 -0.50 -33.15 -2.63
C LYS A 201 0.25 -34.21 -1.86
N GLN A 202 1.28 -34.79 -2.47
CA GLN A 202 2.13 -35.78 -1.82
C GLN A 202 3.44 -35.14 -1.39
N TYR A 203 3.90 -35.49 -0.19
CA TYR A 203 5.13 -35.00 0.39
C TYR A 203 5.99 -36.16 0.86
N ASN A 204 7.20 -36.28 0.32
CA ASN A 204 8.26 -36.99 1.02
C ASN A 204 8.90 -36.06 2.06
N ILE A 205 9.69 -36.62 2.99
CA ILE A 205 10.28 -35.86 4.09
C ILE A 205 11.15 -34.68 3.60
N PHE A 206 11.94 -34.87 2.54
CA PHE A 206 12.80 -33.83 1.97
C PHE A 206 12.00 -32.68 1.36
N SER A 207 10.94 -32.99 0.61
CA SER A 207 10.04 -32.00 0.03
C SER A 207 9.30 -31.22 1.11
N LEU A 208 8.90 -31.88 2.21
CA LEU A 208 8.29 -31.24 3.37
C LEU A 208 9.26 -30.26 4.04
N ILE A 209 10.52 -30.67 4.27
CA ILE A 209 11.57 -29.83 4.86
C ILE A 209 11.83 -28.61 3.97
N LYS A 210 12.03 -28.81 2.66
CA LYS A 210 12.29 -27.73 1.71
C LYS A 210 11.13 -26.74 1.65
N GLU A 211 9.90 -27.23 1.58
CA GLU A 211 8.70 -26.38 1.57
C GLU A 211 8.53 -25.61 2.88
N THR A 212 8.76 -26.27 4.01
CA THR A 212 8.74 -25.65 5.34
C THR A 212 9.75 -24.51 5.41
N PHE A 213 11.01 -24.77 5.01
CA PHE A 213 12.05 -23.76 5.02
C PHE A 213 11.67 -22.56 4.17
N ASN A 214 11.26 -22.78 2.91
CA ASN A 214 10.90 -21.70 1.99
C ASN A 214 9.68 -20.91 2.46
N ARG A 215 8.63 -21.58 2.94
CA ARG A 215 7.42 -20.91 3.43
C ARG A 215 7.74 -20.09 4.68
N THR A 216 8.44 -20.64 5.65
CA THR A 216 8.79 -19.95 6.89
C THR A 216 9.71 -18.75 6.63
N PHE A 217 10.66 -18.87 5.69
CA PHE A 217 11.58 -17.79 5.34
C PHE A 217 10.83 -16.61 4.74
N ASN A 218 10.00 -16.87 3.73
CA ASN A 218 9.21 -15.83 3.05
C ASN A 218 8.13 -15.23 3.97
N PHE A 219 7.52 -16.05 4.81
CA PHE A 219 6.58 -15.63 5.85
C PHE A 219 7.22 -14.64 6.82
N THR A 220 8.35 -14.99 7.43
CA THR A 220 9.05 -14.13 8.39
C THR A 220 9.44 -12.82 7.75
N LYS A 221 9.99 -12.86 6.52
CA LYS A 221 10.33 -11.67 5.76
C LYS A 221 9.14 -10.74 5.53
N THR A 222 8.01 -11.30 5.11
CA THR A 222 6.78 -10.55 4.80
C THR A 222 6.19 -9.93 6.07
N ARG A 223 6.06 -10.71 7.14
CA ARG A 223 5.47 -10.25 8.40
C ARG A 223 6.28 -9.13 9.06
N LEU A 224 7.61 -9.20 8.99
CA LEU A 224 8.49 -8.14 9.51
C LEU A 224 8.52 -6.90 8.61
N SER A 225 8.40 -7.07 7.29
CA SER A 225 8.34 -5.94 6.35
C SER A 225 7.01 -5.16 6.43
N PHE A 226 5.95 -5.80 6.94
CA PHE A 226 4.61 -5.23 7.10
C PHE A 226 4.05 -5.49 8.51
N ILE A 227 4.83 -5.13 9.53
CA ILE A 227 4.51 -5.47 10.93
C ILE A 227 3.14 -4.96 11.38
N ASN A 228 2.77 -3.73 11.01
CA ASN A 228 1.49 -3.12 11.34
C ASN A 228 0.31 -3.78 10.61
N PHE A 229 0.51 -4.19 9.36
CA PHE A 229 -0.48 -4.91 8.57
C PHE A 229 -0.89 -6.22 9.28
N PHE A 230 0.11 -7.00 9.72
CA PHE A 230 -0.10 -8.34 10.25
C PHE A 230 -0.15 -8.41 11.78
N ARG A 231 -0.12 -7.27 12.49
CA ARG A 231 -0.05 -7.22 13.96
C ARG A 231 -1.16 -8.05 14.63
N ASP A 232 -2.40 -7.81 14.21
CA ASP A 232 -3.58 -8.48 14.77
C ASP A 232 -3.97 -9.75 13.99
N VAL A 233 -3.19 -10.09 12.95
CA VAL A 233 -3.36 -11.32 12.19
C VAL A 233 -2.75 -12.48 12.98
N PRO A 234 -3.51 -13.54 13.30
CA PRO A 234 -3.00 -14.70 14.03
C PRO A 234 -1.71 -15.24 13.38
N SER A 235 -0.70 -15.57 14.19
CA SER A 235 0.42 -16.34 13.66
C SER A 235 -0.10 -17.71 13.26
N LEU A 236 0.23 -18.16 12.05
CA LEU A 236 -0.02 -19.55 11.64
C LEU A 236 0.82 -20.55 12.44
N VAL A 237 1.72 -20.06 13.28
CA VAL A 237 2.56 -20.85 14.17
C VAL A 237 1.94 -20.78 15.58
N ASP A 238 1.31 -21.87 16.01
CA ASP A 238 0.81 -22.07 17.37
C ASP A 238 1.99 -22.31 18.32
N TRP A 239 1.96 -21.77 19.53
CA TRP A 239 3.00 -22.02 20.52
C TRP A 239 3.10 -23.52 20.89
N ARG A 240 1.98 -24.27 20.82
CA ARG A 240 1.96 -25.74 21.00
C ARG A 240 2.71 -26.48 19.89
N ILE A 241 2.71 -25.93 18.69
CA ILE A 241 3.50 -26.44 17.55
C ILE A 241 5.00 -26.19 17.76
N ASN A 242 5.34 -25.10 18.44
CA ASN A 242 6.71 -24.68 18.73
C ASN A 242 7.33 -25.30 19.99
N LEU A 243 6.51 -25.85 20.89
CA LEU A 243 7.01 -26.44 22.14
C LEU A 243 7.77 -27.76 21.89
N ALA A 244 7.31 -28.59 20.96
CA ALA A 244 7.91 -29.90 20.69
C ALA A 244 9.39 -29.83 20.23
N PRO A 245 9.79 -28.92 19.31
CA PRO A 245 11.20 -28.71 18.98
C PRO A 245 12.07 -28.23 20.15
N LEU A 246 11.53 -27.36 21.03
CA LEU A 246 12.25 -26.85 22.20
C LEU A 246 12.50 -27.96 23.23
N LEU A 247 11.52 -28.85 23.41
CA LEU A 247 11.66 -30.03 24.26
C LEU A 247 12.74 -30.98 23.72
N LEU A 248 12.81 -31.20 22.41
CA LEU A 248 13.89 -32.00 21.81
C LEU A 248 15.28 -31.39 22.05
N LEU A 249 15.40 -30.06 21.92
CA LEU A 249 16.65 -29.37 22.21
C LEU A 249 17.05 -29.55 23.68
N SER A 250 16.09 -29.48 24.60
CA SER A 250 16.36 -29.70 26.03
C SER A 250 16.83 -31.13 26.34
N SER A 251 16.23 -32.15 25.71
CA SER A 251 16.68 -33.55 25.86
C SER A 251 18.10 -33.74 25.34
N PHE A 252 18.44 -33.11 24.21
CA PHE A 252 19.80 -33.12 23.66
C PHE A 252 20.83 -32.51 24.62
N LEU A 253 20.50 -31.37 25.24
CA LEU A 253 21.36 -30.73 26.24
C LEU A 253 21.55 -31.60 27.49
N VAL A 254 20.52 -32.33 27.95
CA VAL A 254 20.64 -33.30 29.06
C VAL A 254 21.61 -34.42 28.71
N GLY A 255 21.50 -34.97 27.49
CA GLY A 255 22.42 -36.00 27.00
C GLY A 255 23.88 -35.56 27.01
N LEU A 256 24.14 -34.33 26.53
CA LEU A 256 25.47 -33.72 26.53
C LEU A 256 25.99 -33.47 27.95
N PHE A 257 25.16 -32.91 28.84
CA PHE A 257 25.56 -32.56 30.20
C PHE A 257 25.96 -33.78 31.03
N PHE A 258 25.20 -34.87 30.92
CA PHE A 258 25.46 -36.11 31.66
C PHE A 258 26.36 -37.10 30.89
N ASN A 259 26.83 -36.72 29.70
CA ASN A 259 27.63 -37.53 28.79
C ASN A 259 27.08 -38.97 28.61
N SER A 260 25.74 -39.09 28.56
CA SER A 260 25.04 -40.37 28.60
C SER A 260 24.01 -40.45 27.48
N SER A 261 24.25 -41.37 26.54
CA SER A 261 23.35 -41.67 25.44
C SER A 261 22.01 -42.25 25.92
N LEU A 262 22.01 -42.99 27.04
CA LEU A 262 20.81 -43.57 27.62
C LEU A 262 19.89 -42.48 28.20
N LEU A 263 20.46 -41.54 28.96
CA LEU A 263 19.70 -40.41 29.52
C LEU A 263 19.12 -39.51 28.42
N PHE A 264 19.89 -39.30 27.34
CA PHE A 264 19.39 -38.63 26.14
C PHE A 264 18.16 -39.33 25.57
N LEU A 265 18.25 -40.64 25.30
CA LEU A 265 17.15 -41.41 24.71
C LEU A 265 15.92 -41.44 25.62
N MET A 266 16.10 -41.67 26.93
CA MET A 266 14.98 -41.66 27.88
C MET A 266 14.28 -40.29 27.95
N SER A 267 15.05 -39.20 27.99
CA SER A 267 14.51 -37.84 27.94
C SER A 267 13.79 -37.56 26.61
N PHE A 268 14.35 -38.01 25.50
CA PHE A 268 13.77 -37.84 24.17
C PHE A 268 12.42 -38.58 24.02
N PHE A 269 12.35 -39.84 24.43
CA PHE A 269 11.11 -40.62 24.34
C PHE A 269 10.02 -40.09 25.27
N SER A 270 10.38 -39.77 26.52
CA SER A 270 9.43 -39.19 27.48
C SER A 270 8.87 -37.85 27.02
N THR A 271 9.70 -36.96 26.47
CA THR A 271 9.23 -35.66 25.96
C THR A 271 8.32 -35.80 24.75
N ILE A 272 8.63 -36.68 23.79
CA ILE A 272 7.73 -36.97 22.66
C ILE A 272 6.41 -37.55 23.15
N LEU A 273 6.44 -38.49 24.09
CA LEU A 273 5.23 -39.11 24.62
C LEU A 273 4.32 -38.07 25.28
N ILE A 274 4.88 -37.20 26.13
CA ILE A 274 4.15 -36.11 26.79
C ILE A 274 3.58 -35.14 25.74
N ALA A 275 4.39 -34.70 24.77
CA ALA A 275 3.95 -33.79 23.70
C ALA A 275 2.84 -34.42 22.84
N SER A 276 2.85 -35.74 22.67
CA SER A 276 1.81 -36.47 21.93
C SER A 276 0.44 -36.38 22.59
N PHE A 277 0.36 -36.31 23.93
CA PHE A 277 -0.92 -36.08 24.61
C PHE A 277 -1.49 -34.69 24.34
N PHE A 278 -0.64 -33.65 24.33
CA PHE A 278 -1.07 -32.29 23.97
C PHE A 278 -1.57 -32.19 22.52
N ASN A 279 -0.94 -32.96 21.63
CA ASN A 279 -1.25 -32.98 20.20
C ASN A 279 -2.48 -33.84 19.83
N LEU A 280 -3.10 -34.56 20.77
CA LEU A 280 -4.35 -35.31 20.54
C LEU A 280 -5.51 -34.42 20.07
N LYS A 281 -5.49 -33.13 20.44
CA LYS A 281 -6.47 -32.14 19.96
C LYS A 281 -6.35 -31.84 18.45
N ILE A 282 -5.22 -32.20 17.84
CA ILE A 282 -4.92 -32.01 16.42
C ILE A 282 -5.01 -33.35 15.68
N PHE A 283 -4.50 -34.41 16.28
CA PHE A 283 -4.40 -35.73 15.68
C PHE A 283 -5.24 -36.74 16.46
N GLU A 284 -6.33 -37.18 15.84
CA GLU A 284 -7.46 -37.97 16.37
C GLU A 284 -7.13 -39.09 17.38
N ASN A 285 -5.95 -39.73 17.28
CA ASN A 285 -5.56 -40.82 18.16
C ASN A 285 -4.09 -40.77 18.56
N LEU A 286 -3.73 -41.48 19.63
CA LEU A 286 -2.39 -41.43 20.23
C LEU A 286 -1.29 -41.89 19.29
N LYS A 287 -1.53 -42.94 18.48
CA LYS A 287 -0.55 -43.42 17.49
C LYS A 287 -0.25 -42.35 16.44
N LYS A 288 -1.28 -41.78 15.80
CA LYS A 288 -1.13 -40.68 14.83
C LYS A 288 -0.48 -39.47 15.48
N SER A 289 -0.85 -39.14 16.72
CA SER A 289 -0.28 -38.02 17.47
C SER A 289 1.21 -38.22 17.75
N PHE A 290 1.63 -39.43 18.12
CA PHE A 290 3.04 -39.76 18.35
C PHE A 290 3.90 -39.54 17.12
N PHE A 291 3.55 -40.18 16.00
CA PHE A 291 4.30 -40.00 14.74
C PHE A 291 4.24 -38.56 14.24
N SER A 292 3.11 -37.88 14.40
CA SER A 292 2.97 -36.47 14.01
C SER A 292 3.85 -35.56 14.85
N THR A 293 4.02 -35.86 16.14
CA THR A 293 4.86 -35.10 17.06
C THR A 293 6.33 -35.22 16.67
N VAL A 294 6.80 -36.40 16.25
CA VAL A 294 8.15 -36.58 15.70
C VAL A 294 8.38 -35.68 14.47
N VAL A 295 7.45 -35.73 13.51
CA VAL A 295 7.52 -34.89 12.30
C VAL A 295 7.47 -33.40 12.65
N LEU A 296 6.59 -33.01 13.58
CA LEU A 296 6.44 -31.63 14.04
C LEU A 296 7.73 -31.08 14.63
N SER A 297 8.47 -31.89 15.40
CA SER A 297 9.74 -31.47 15.98
C SER A 297 10.80 -31.19 14.91
N ILE A 298 10.90 -32.03 13.88
CA ILE A 298 11.82 -31.82 12.74
C ILE A 298 11.43 -30.54 11.98
N VAL A 299 10.16 -30.44 11.58
CA VAL A 299 9.62 -29.28 10.84
C VAL A 299 9.77 -27.98 11.65
N GLY A 300 9.61 -28.05 12.97
CA GLY A 300 9.79 -26.91 13.84
C GLY A 300 11.25 -26.46 13.97
N MET A 301 12.21 -27.38 14.08
CA MET A 301 13.65 -27.02 14.03
C MET A 301 14.01 -26.34 12.69
N VAL A 302 13.54 -26.89 11.57
CA VAL A 302 13.72 -26.28 10.24
C VAL A 302 13.10 -24.88 10.18
N SER A 303 11.94 -24.70 10.82
CA SER A 303 11.27 -23.39 10.90
C SER A 303 12.10 -22.39 11.71
N TYR A 304 12.67 -22.77 12.86
CA TYR A 304 13.55 -21.89 13.64
C TYR A 304 14.81 -21.48 12.85
N PHE A 305 15.45 -22.43 12.17
CA PHE A 305 16.58 -22.15 11.31
C PHE A 305 16.21 -21.22 10.14
N SER A 306 15.05 -21.46 9.53
CA SER A 306 14.48 -20.60 8.48
C SER A 306 14.18 -19.18 8.96
N ILE A 307 13.66 -19.02 10.18
CA ILE A 307 13.46 -17.71 10.82
C ILE A 307 14.80 -17.01 11.01
N ALA A 308 15.81 -17.69 11.58
CA ALA A 308 17.13 -17.12 11.82
C ALA A 308 17.78 -16.64 10.51
N THR A 309 17.77 -17.47 9.46
CA THR A 309 18.29 -17.11 8.14
C THR A 309 17.52 -15.94 7.51
N SER A 310 16.19 -15.88 7.67
CA SER A 310 15.39 -14.73 7.24
C SER A 310 15.76 -13.45 7.98
N LEU A 311 16.03 -13.52 9.29
CA LEU A 311 16.44 -12.36 10.09
C LEU A 311 17.80 -11.84 9.66
N VAL A 312 18.78 -12.72 9.43
CA VAL A 312 20.10 -12.35 8.88
C VAL A 312 19.95 -11.72 7.49
N SER A 313 19.13 -12.30 6.62
CA SER A 313 18.88 -11.73 5.28
C SER A 313 18.24 -10.34 5.36
N LEU A 314 17.29 -10.12 6.26
CA LEU A 314 16.69 -8.81 6.49
C LEU A 314 17.71 -7.80 7.03
N PHE A 315 18.53 -8.21 8.00
CA PHE A 315 19.58 -7.37 8.56
C PHE A 315 20.56 -6.90 7.48
N ILE A 316 21.07 -7.82 6.65
CA ILE A 316 21.99 -7.50 5.54
C ILE A 316 21.33 -6.52 4.57
N ASN A 317 20.09 -6.80 4.13
CA ASN A 317 19.38 -5.93 3.20
C ASN A 317 19.11 -4.53 3.78
N ASN A 318 18.73 -4.44 5.05
CA ASN A 318 18.46 -3.17 5.72
C ASN A 318 19.74 -2.35 5.88
N THR A 319 20.85 -2.98 6.25
CA THR A 319 22.17 -2.34 6.36
C THR A 319 22.62 -1.80 5.00
N PHE A 320 22.50 -2.59 3.94
CA PHE A 320 22.84 -2.13 2.58
C PHE A 320 21.98 -0.93 2.14
N ASN A 321 20.66 -1.01 2.35
CA ASN A 321 19.73 0.09 2.04
C ASN A 321 20.02 1.35 2.85
N TYR A 322 20.46 1.20 4.11
CA TYR A 322 20.86 2.32 4.96
C TYR A 322 22.04 3.09 4.36
N PHE A 323 23.09 2.40 3.90
CA PHE A 323 24.23 3.05 3.25
C PHE A 323 23.87 3.75 1.94
N ILE A 324 22.99 3.16 1.13
CA ILE A 324 22.45 3.81 -0.07
C ILE A 324 21.73 5.11 0.30
N LYS A 325 20.84 5.05 1.29
CA LYS A 325 20.08 6.22 1.75
C LYS A 325 21.00 7.30 2.31
N LEU A 326 22.02 6.93 3.07
CA LEU A 326 23.01 7.87 3.61
C LEU A 326 23.74 8.60 2.47
N LYS A 327 24.19 7.86 1.44
CA LYS A 327 24.79 8.46 0.23
C LYS A 327 23.84 9.44 -0.46
N ASP A 328 22.59 9.04 -0.68
CA ASP A 328 21.59 9.88 -1.37
C ASP A 328 21.26 11.15 -0.56
N LEU A 329 21.19 11.05 0.76
CA LEU A 329 21.02 12.19 1.67
C LEU A 329 22.23 13.12 1.66
N SER A 330 23.45 12.58 1.64
CA SER A 330 24.67 13.39 1.51
C SER A 330 24.70 14.17 0.19
N ILE A 331 24.26 13.56 -0.91
CA ILE A 331 24.14 14.27 -2.20
C ILE A 331 23.10 15.40 -2.10
N CYS A 332 21.94 15.14 -1.47
CA CYS A 332 20.93 16.17 -1.25
C CYS A 332 21.45 17.30 -0.35
N PHE A 333 22.24 16.98 0.67
CA PHE A 333 22.88 17.96 1.55
C PHE A 333 23.85 18.86 0.77
N ILE A 334 24.68 18.29 -0.09
CA ILE A 334 25.58 19.07 -0.98
C ILE A 334 24.76 20.00 -1.89
N LYS A 335 23.64 19.52 -2.46
CA LYS A 335 22.73 20.38 -3.26
C LYS A 335 22.22 21.56 -2.44
N ILE A 336 21.78 21.33 -1.20
CA ILE A 336 21.26 22.36 -0.28
C ILE A 336 22.32 23.41 0.07
N VAL A 337 23.54 22.98 0.39
CA VAL A 337 24.62 23.87 0.82
C VAL A 337 25.13 24.72 -0.33
N PHE A 338 25.46 24.09 -1.46
CA PHE A 338 26.12 24.80 -2.58
C PHE A 338 25.14 25.43 -3.56
N LYS A 339 23.86 25.00 -3.57
CA LYS A 339 22.81 25.57 -4.43
C LYS A 339 23.28 25.75 -5.89
N TYR A 340 23.89 24.70 -6.45
CA TYR A 340 24.47 24.72 -7.80
C TYR A 340 23.44 24.42 -8.92
N GLY A 341 22.15 24.53 -8.62
CA GLY A 341 21.06 24.44 -9.61
C GLY A 341 20.37 23.07 -9.71
N LYS A 342 20.88 22.00 -9.10
CA LYS A 342 20.18 20.69 -9.10
C LYS A 342 19.14 20.59 -7.97
N PRO A 343 17.92 20.11 -8.27
CA PRO A 343 16.84 20.05 -7.28
C PRO A 343 17.03 19.00 -6.21
N ILE A 344 16.41 19.27 -5.07
CA ILE A 344 15.99 18.30 -4.06
C ILE A 344 14.46 18.11 -4.06
N GLN A 345 13.71 19.04 -4.65
CA GLN A 345 12.28 18.96 -4.86
C GLN A 345 11.95 19.05 -6.35
N LEU A 346 11.07 18.17 -6.81
CA LEU A 346 10.47 18.25 -8.14
C LEU A 346 8.95 18.14 -8.01
N ILE A 347 8.23 19.15 -8.50
CA ILE A 347 6.78 19.11 -8.68
C ILE A 347 6.54 18.75 -10.14
N GLN A 348 5.80 17.68 -10.41
CA GLN A 348 5.56 17.21 -11.77
C GLN A 348 4.08 17.08 -12.05
N TYR A 349 3.58 17.91 -12.96
CA TYR A 349 2.21 17.86 -13.48
C TYR A 349 2.14 16.69 -14.46
N ILE A 350 1.57 15.58 -14.02
CA ILE A 350 1.58 14.36 -14.83
C ILE A 350 0.43 14.33 -15.85
N THR A 351 -0.56 15.20 -15.73
CA THR A 351 -1.71 15.24 -16.65
C THR A 351 -2.40 16.60 -16.60
N GLY A 352 -2.88 17.10 -17.72
CA GLY A 352 -3.81 18.22 -17.79
C GLY A 352 -5.28 17.81 -17.63
N ARG A 353 -5.59 16.52 -17.45
CA ARG A 353 -6.99 16.06 -17.36
C ARG A 353 -7.53 16.19 -15.94
N CYS A 354 -8.72 16.77 -15.79
CA CYS A 354 -9.45 16.81 -14.52
C CYS A 354 -10.94 16.60 -14.76
N ASN A 355 -11.60 15.89 -13.84
CA ASN A 355 -13.05 15.67 -13.86
C ASN A 355 -13.87 16.80 -13.22
N LEU A 356 -13.22 17.75 -12.52
CA LEU A 356 -13.85 18.91 -11.89
C LEU A 356 -13.38 20.23 -12.53
N ARG A 357 -14.12 21.31 -12.30
CA ARG A 357 -13.81 22.67 -12.77
C ARG A 357 -13.99 23.68 -11.62
N CYS A 358 -13.20 23.51 -10.57
CA CYS A 358 -13.30 24.34 -9.37
C CYS A 358 -13.16 25.84 -9.69
N ASP A 359 -13.91 26.68 -8.99
CA ASP A 359 -13.94 28.12 -9.26
C ASP A 359 -12.58 28.81 -9.05
N HIS A 360 -11.83 28.38 -8.03
CA HIS A 360 -10.51 28.92 -7.70
C HIS A 360 -9.34 28.26 -8.47
N CYS A 361 -9.61 27.36 -9.42
CA CYS A 361 -8.56 26.60 -10.09
C CYS A 361 -7.72 27.49 -11.01
N PHE A 362 -6.46 27.74 -10.63
CA PHE A 362 -5.54 28.52 -11.45
C PHE A 362 -5.12 27.84 -12.77
N TYR A 363 -5.41 26.55 -12.90
CA TYR A 363 -5.01 25.71 -14.02
C TYR A 363 -6.16 25.47 -15.02
N LYS A 364 -7.30 26.15 -14.82
CA LYS A 364 -8.55 25.98 -15.56
C LYS A 364 -8.41 26.10 -17.07
N ASP A 365 -7.59 27.03 -17.55
CA ASP A 365 -7.39 27.24 -19.00
C ASP A 365 -6.76 26.02 -19.66
N THR A 366 -5.75 25.41 -19.03
CA THR A 366 -5.20 24.13 -19.50
C THR A 366 -6.27 23.04 -19.45
N LEU A 367 -7.01 22.91 -18.33
CA LEU A 367 -8.04 21.87 -18.18
C LEU A 367 -9.15 21.94 -19.24
N ASN A 368 -9.40 23.13 -19.80
CA ASN A 368 -10.45 23.37 -20.79
C ASN A 368 -9.99 23.13 -22.24
N LYS A 369 -8.70 22.88 -22.47
CA LYS A 369 -8.21 22.48 -23.79
C LYS A 369 -8.81 21.13 -24.21
N PRO A 370 -9.13 20.92 -25.49
CA PRO A 370 -9.66 19.64 -25.98
C PRO A 370 -8.74 18.45 -25.67
N ASP A 371 -7.43 18.66 -25.80
CA ASP A 371 -6.40 17.75 -25.31
C ASP A 371 -5.48 18.50 -24.36
N PRO A 372 -5.74 18.44 -23.04
CA PRO A 372 -4.98 19.21 -22.06
C PRO A 372 -3.59 18.62 -21.80
N GLY A 373 -3.20 17.54 -22.49
CA GLY A 373 -1.84 17.02 -22.51
C GLY A 373 -1.53 15.99 -21.42
N GLU A 374 -0.73 15.00 -21.80
CA GLU A 374 -0.22 13.95 -20.92
C GLU A 374 1.04 13.32 -21.54
N LEU A 375 2.19 13.42 -20.86
CA LEU A 375 3.43 12.78 -21.34
C LEU A 375 3.49 11.29 -21.02
N ASP A 376 4.29 10.56 -21.82
CA ASP A 376 4.63 9.16 -21.56
C ASP A 376 5.32 9.01 -20.18
N PRO A 377 4.98 8.00 -19.38
CA PRO A 377 5.61 7.74 -18.09
C PRO A 377 7.14 7.71 -18.12
N LYS A 378 7.75 7.20 -19.19
CA LYS A 378 9.19 7.11 -19.34
C LYS A 378 9.85 8.49 -19.33
N ILE A 379 9.26 9.47 -20.03
CA ILE A 379 9.77 10.86 -20.05
C ILE A 379 9.74 11.45 -18.64
N LEU A 380 8.63 11.26 -17.92
CA LEU A 380 8.46 11.75 -16.55
C LEU A 380 9.48 11.14 -15.59
N ILE A 381 9.68 9.81 -15.67
CA ILE A 381 10.64 9.05 -14.87
C ILE A 381 12.08 9.46 -15.20
N ASP A 382 12.41 9.61 -16.48
CA ASP A 382 13.75 10.02 -16.93
C ASP A 382 14.08 11.44 -16.47
N ALA A 383 13.11 12.37 -16.48
CA ALA A 383 13.29 13.70 -15.93
C ALA A 383 13.57 13.67 -14.41
N ALA A 384 12.85 12.84 -13.66
CA ALA A 384 13.07 12.65 -12.23
C ALA A 384 14.44 12.01 -11.96
N LYS A 385 14.85 11.02 -12.76
CA LYS A 385 16.18 10.37 -12.68
C LYS A 385 17.30 11.38 -12.84
N GLN A 386 17.21 12.25 -13.86
CA GLN A 386 18.22 13.28 -14.13
C GLN A 386 18.28 14.37 -13.05
N SER A 387 17.16 14.56 -12.33
CA SER A 387 17.00 15.44 -11.18
C SER A 387 17.54 14.85 -9.86
N GLY A 388 17.51 13.51 -9.75
CA GLY A 388 17.78 12.76 -8.52
C GLY A 388 19.20 12.87 -7.95
N PRO A 389 19.43 12.38 -6.72
CA PRO A 389 18.41 11.94 -5.77
C PRO A 389 17.55 13.12 -5.28
N LEU A 390 16.30 12.85 -4.90
CA LEU A 390 15.34 13.85 -4.43
C LEU A 390 15.04 13.65 -2.93
N LEU A 391 14.73 14.74 -2.22
CA LEU A 391 14.07 14.66 -0.92
C LEU A 391 12.56 14.55 -1.09
N TRP A 392 11.99 15.33 -2.00
CA TRP A 392 10.55 15.43 -2.19
C TRP A 392 10.18 15.38 -3.68
N TYR A 393 9.35 14.43 -4.07
CA TYR A 393 8.70 14.42 -5.36
C TYR A 393 7.19 14.64 -5.18
N SER A 394 6.65 15.72 -5.74
CA SER A 394 5.21 16.00 -5.68
C SER A 394 4.59 15.79 -7.05
N LEU A 395 3.63 14.89 -7.15
CA LEU A 395 2.79 14.81 -8.34
C LEU A 395 1.70 15.88 -8.25
N ALA A 396 1.40 16.48 -9.39
CA ALA A 396 0.36 17.47 -9.58
C ALA A 396 -0.32 17.24 -10.94
N GLY A 397 -1.15 18.18 -11.39
CA GLY A 397 -1.83 18.12 -12.67
C GLY A 397 -3.21 18.76 -12.60
N GLY A 398 -4.11 18.23 -13.44
CA GLY A 398 -5.51 18.11 -13.11
C GLY A 398 -5.70 17.09 -11.98
N GLU A 399 -6.35 15.95 -12.24
CA GLU A 399 -6.55 14.87 -11.25
C GLU A 399 -5.60 13.69 -11.53
N PRO A 400 -4.55 13.46 -10.71
CA PRO A 400 -3.54 12.42 -10.94
C PRO A 400 -4.13 11.02 -11.09
N PHE A 401 -5.16 10.67 -10.32
CA PHE A 401 -5.76 9.34 -10.37
C PHE A 401 -6.59 9.08 -11.63
N ILE A 402 -6.72 10.04 -12.56
CA ILE A 402 -7.29 9.77 -13.90
C ILE A 402 -6.31 8.94 -14.76
N ARG A 403 -5.01 9.01 -14.50
CA ARG A 403 -4.01 8.23 -15.23
C ARG A 403 -4.10 6.73 -14.91
N LYS A 404 -4.01 5.88 -15.94
CA LYS A 404 -3.98 4.41 -15.77
C LYS A 404 -2.61 3.90 -15.32
N ASP A 405 -1.56 4.62 -15.70
CA ASP A 405 -0.14 4.37 -15.44
C ASP A 405 0.38 5.15 -14.21
N PHE A 406 -0.51 5.76 -13.41
CA PHE A 406 -0.15 6.54 -12.21
C PHE A 406 0.82 5.78 -11.29
N SER A 407 0.49 4.54 -10.92
CA SER A 407 1.34 3.76 -10.01
C SER A 407 2.69 3.42 -10.63
N ASP A 408 2.76 3.27 -11.95
CA ASP A 408 4.00 2.95 -12.66
C ASP A 408 4.94 4.16 -12.70
N ILE A 409 4.39 5.38 -12.87
CA ILE A 409 5.14 6.64 -12.71
C ILE A 409 5.70 6.75 -11.29
N VAL A 410 4.85 6.59 -10.27
CA VAL A 410 5.26 6.71 -8.86
C VAL A 410 6.37 5.71 -8.51
N LEU A 411 6.22 4.45 -8.90
CA LEU A 411 7.20 3.40 -8.62
C LEU A 411 8.48 3.55 -9.45
N GLY A 412 8.37 3.99 -10.70
CA GLY A 412 9.51 4.31 -11.54
C GLY A 412 10.35 5.46 -10.98
N VAL A 413 9.70 6.55 -10.58
CA VAL A 413 10.37 7.68 -9.92
C VAL A 413 10.99 7.25 -8.59
N LYS A 414 10.27 6.44 -7.78
CA LYS A 414 10.84 5.90 -6.55
C LYS A 414 12.11 5.11 -6.79
N LYS A 415 12.15 4.30 -7.85
CA LYS A 415 13.30 3.48 -8.21
C LYS A 415 14.48 4.33 -8.69
N GLU A 416 14.25 5.27 -9.60
CA GLU A 416 15.32 5.99 -10.30
C GLU A 416 15.79 7.26 -9.55
N ALA A 417 14.89 7.99 -8.89
CA ALA A 417 15.18 9.25 -8.21
C ALA A 417 15.15 9.16 -6.67
N LYS A 418 14.65 8.04 -6.13
CA LYS A 418 14.61 7.69 -4.70
C LYS A 418 14.15 8.82 -3.75
N PRO A 419 13.06 9.55 -4.05
CA PRO A 419 12.50 10.52 -3.13
C PRO A 419 12.25 9.92 -1.74
N VAL A 420 12.53 10.71 -0.70
CA VAL A 420 12.18 10.38 0.69
C VAL A 420 10.67 10.49 0.89
N VAL A 421 10.07 11.54 0.31
CA VAL A 421 8.62 11.80 0.35
C VAL A 421 8.10 11.90 -1.07
N ILE A 422 7.04 11.13 -1.36
CA ILE A 422 6.21 11.29 -2.54
C ILE A 422 4.86 11.84 -2.08
N SER A 423 4.38 12.92 -2.67
CA SER A 423 3.07 13.47 -2.33
C SER A 423 2.22 13.79 -3.55
N LEU A 424 0.91 13.83 -3.36
CA LEU A 424 0.00 14.38 -4.36
C LEU A 424 -1.26 14.97 -3.73
N PRO A 425 -1.84 16.01 -4.34
CA PRO A 425 -3.23 16.36 -4.11
C PRO A 425 -4.17 15.45 -4.93
N THR A 426 -5.38 15.25 -4.44
CA THR A 426 -6.50 14.66 -5.19
C THR A 426 -7.81 15.33 -4.77
N ASN A 427 -8.77 15.39 -5.70
CA ASN A 427 -10.14 15.81 -5.40
C ASN A 427 -10.97 14.70 -4.72
N GLY A 428 -10.47 13.46 -4.67
CA GLY A 428 -11.12 12.35 -4.00
C GLY A 428 -12.36 11.80 -4.71
N TRP A 429 -12.62 12.16 -5.96
CA TRP A 429 -13.87 11.79 -6.65
C TRP A 429 -13.99 10.28 -6.95
N TYR A 430 -12.88 9.62 -7.31
CA TYR A 430 -12.87 8.24 -7.80
C TYR A 430 -12.41 7.22 -6.76
N THR A 431 -13.26 6.88 -5.78
CA THR A 431 -12.92 5.99 -4.65
C THR A 431 -12.17 4.70 -5.06
N ASN A 432 -12.76 3.88 -5.94
CA ASN A 432 -12.13 2.60 -6.32
C ASN A 432 -10.80 2.81 -7.05
N LYS A 433 -10.73 3.77 -7.97
CA LYS A 433 -9.52 4.01 -8.77
C LYS A 433 -8.38 4.54 -7.92
N THR A 434 -8.69 5.48 -7.02
CA THR A 434 -7.76 6.02 -6.04
C THR A 434 -7.27 4.92 -5.08
N TYR A 435 -8.18 4.11 -4.53
CA TYR A 435 -7.81 2.98 -3.67
C TYR A 435 -6.86 1.99 -4.36
N LEU A 436 -7.22 1.50 -5.56
CA LEU A 436 -6.42 0.52 -6.29
C LEU A 436 -5.05 1.07 -6.68
N SER A 437 -4.98 2.34 -7.08
CA SER A 437 -3.73 3.01 -7.41
C SER A 437 -2.81 3.12 -6.19
N CYS A 438 -3.35 3.55 -5.03
CA CYS A 438 -2.64 3.59 -3.76
C CYS A 438 -2.20 2.20 -3.29
N LEU A 439 -3.08 1.19 -3.41
CA LEU A 439 -2.78 -0.19 -3.04
C LEU A 439 -1.60 -0.72 -3.85
N LYS A 440 -1.61 -0.55 -5.18
CA LYS A 440 -0.50 -0.96 -6.06
C LYS A 440 0.81 -0.28 -5.66
N VAL A 441 0.80 1.01 -5.30
CA VAL A 441 2.00 1.69 -4.77
C VAL A 441 2.42 1.06 -3.43
N MET A 442 1.51 0.88 -2.48
CA MET A 442 1.82 0.35 -1.14
C MET A 442 2.35 -1.09 -1.15
N GLN A 443 1.85 -1.94 -2.04
CA GLN A 443 2.33 -3.31 -2.22
C GLN A 443 3.76 -3.36 -2.80
N ASN A 444 4.26 -2.27 -3.38
CA ASN A 444 5.57 -2.19 -4.04
C ASN A 444 6.55 -1.22 -3.37
N LEU A 445 6.08 -0.35 -2.47
CA LEU A 445 6.89 0.69 -1.84
C LEU A 445 7.71 0.14 -0.66
N LYS A 446 9.00 -0.10 -0.90
CA LYS A 446 9.93 -0.64 0.10
C LYS A 446 10.34 0.37 1.17
N ASP A 447 10.45 1.64 0.82
CA ASP A 447 10.91 2.72 1.71
C ASP A 447 10.34 4.10 1.30
N GLY A 448 10.49 5.08 2.19
CA GLY A 448 9.94 6.43 2.00
C GLY A 448 8.46 6.55 2.39
N LEU A 449 7.95 7.77 2.29
CA LEU A 449 6.56 8.11 2.63
C LEU A 449 5.76 8.42 1.37
N PHE A 450 4.51 7.99 1.34
CA PHE A 450 3.54 8.32 0.30
C PHE A 450 2.37 9.08 0.92
N VAL A 451 2.22 10.34 0.53
CA VAL A 451 1.34 11.30 1.20
C VAL A 451 0.25 11.78 0.24
N VAL A 452 -0.99 11.42 0.51
CA VAL A 452 -2.16 11.81 -0.27
C VAL A 452 -2.87 12.95 0.45
N PHE A 453 -2.97 14.11 -0.20
CA PHE A 453 -3.74 15.26 0.26
C PHE A 453 -5.10 15.27 -0.42
N ILE A 454 -6.16 14.90 0.30
CA ILE A 454 -7.53 15.03 -0.19
C ILE A 454 -7.97 16.47 0.00
N SER A 455 -8.43 17.08 -1.09
CA SER A 455 -8.80 18.49 -1.08
C SER A 455 -10.19 18.68 -0.46
N ILE A 456 -10.33 19.46 0.60
CA ILE A 456 -11.60 19.72 1.29
C ILE A 456 -11.69 21.20 1.67
N ASP A 457 -12.57 21.97 1.02
CA ASP A 457 -12.63 23.44 1.20
C ASP A 457 -13.73 23.95 2.13
N GLY A 458 -14.36 23.08 2.94
CA GLY A 458 -15.38 23.51 3.89
C GLY A 458 -16.44 22.44 4.16
N PRO A 459 -17.56 22.86 4.80
CA PRO A 459 -18.78 22.05 4.91
C PRO A 459 -19.26 21.58 3.53
N GLU A 460 -20.05 20.51 3.51
CA GLU A 460 -20.50 19.83 2.28
C GLU A 460 -21.06 20.78 1.21
N GLU A 461 -22.01 21.65 1.57
CA GLU A 461 -22.62 22.59 0.63
C GLU A 461 -21.60 23.57 0.04
N THR A 462 -20.76 24.18 0.90
CA THR A 462 -19.70 25.09 0.48
C THR A 462 -18.67 24.39 -0.40
N HIS A 463 -18.26 23.18 -0.02
CA HIS A 463 -17.32 22.37 -0.79
C HIS A 463 -17.87 22.06 -2.19
N ASP A 464 -19.11 21.59 -2.26
CA ASP A 464 -19.77 21.23 -3.52
C ASP A 464 -19.99 22.47 -4.40
N ARG A 465 -20.28 23.63 -3.81
CA ARG A 465 -20.33 24.91 -4.54
C ARG A 465 -18.99 25.24 -5.19
N ILE A 466 -17.89 25.09 -4.45
CA ILE A 466 -16.55 25.45 -4.91
C ILE A 466 -16.02 24.47 -5.97
N ARG A 467 -16.24 23.16 -5.77
CA ARG A 467 -15.56 22.10 -6.53
C ARG A 467 -16.46 21.35 -7.50
N GLY A 468 -17.77 21.34 -7.27
CA GLY A 468 -18.76 20.66 -8.08
C GLY A 468 -19.71 19.81 -7.25
N LYS A 469 -20.97 19.70 -7.71
CA LYS A 469 -22.03 18.97 -7.02
C LYS A 469 -21.64 17.53 -6.68
N ASN A 470 -21.98 17.08 -5.47
CA ASN A 470 -21.70 15.76 -4.89
C ASN A 470 -20.21 15.44 -4.67
N SER A 471 -19.28 16.38 -4.80
CA SER A 471 -17.85 16.08 -4.66
C SER A 471 -17.48 15.73 -3.22
N PHE A 472 -18.15 16.33 -2.23
CA PHE A 472 -17.91 16.05 -0.82
C PHE A 472 -18.30 14.62 -0.41
N GLN A 473 -19.43 14.11 -0.89
CA GLN A 473 -19.82 12.71 -0.61
C GLN A 473 -18.87 11.69 -1.27
N LYS A 474 -18.36 12.01 -2.47
CA LYS A 474 -17.39 11.16 -3.15
C LYS A 474 -16.04 11.15 -2.44
N LEU A 475 -15.52 12.32 -2.06
CA LEU A 475 -14.26 12.41 -1.33
C LEU A 475 -14.36 11.77 0.06
N ARG A 476 -15.51 11.83 0.73
CA ARG A 476 -15.71 11.22 2.05
C ARG A 476 -15.51 9.71 2.00
N LYS A 477 -16.14 9.05 1.02
CA LYS A 477 -15.95 7.60 0.75
C LYS A 477 -14.49 7.26 0.43
N THR A 478 -13.84 8.08 -0.38
CA THR A 478 -12.42 7.91 -0.72
C THR A 478 -11.52 8.05 0.49
N PHE A 479 -11.78 9.06 1.34
CA PHE A 479 -11.02 9.29 2.56
C PHE A 479 -11.14 8.09 3.50
N GLU A 480 -12.35 7.59 3.74
CA GLU A 480 -12.60 6.45 4.62
C GLU A 480 -11.80 5.21 4.20
N VAL A 481 -11.90 4.82 2.92
CA VAL A 481 -11.21 3.64 2.37
C VAL A 481 -9.69 3.81 2.43
N LEU A 482 -9.17 4.99 2.08
CA LEU A 482 -7.73 5.25 2.19
C LEU A 482 -7.25 5.30 3.64
N LYS A 483 -8.08 5.76 4.59
CA LYS A 483 -7.71 5.78 6.00
C LYS A 483 -7.62 4.36 6.56
N LYS A 484 -8.55 3.47 6.21
CA LYS A 484 -8.47 2.04 6.53
C LYS A 484 -7.23 1.40 5.90
N LEU A 485 -6.91 1.73 4.64
CA LEU A 485 -5.69 1.28 3.98
C LEU A 485 -4.42 1.79 4.68
N GLY A 486 -4.38 3.06 5.11
CA GLY A 486 -3.23 3.65 5.82
C GLY A 486 -3.00 3.06 7.22
N LYS A 487 -4.04 2.49 7.86
CA LYS A 487 -3.88 1.68 9.09
C LYS A 487 -3.14 0.36 8.83
N LEU A 488 -3.27 -0.20 7.62
CA LEU A 488 -2.58 -1.42 7.19
C LEU A 488 -1.15 -1.12 6.70
N TYR A 489 -0.98 -0.06 5.92
CA TYR A 489 0.30 0.33 5.34
C TYR A 489 0.79 1.65 5.95
N GLU A 490 1.72 1.55 6.90
CA GLU A 490 2.24 2.67 7.70
C GLU A 490 2.87 3.82 6.89
N LYS A 491 3.30 3.53 5.65
CA LYS A 491 3.93 4.50 4.74
C LYS A 491 2.92 5.37 4.01
N LEU A 492 1.63 5.03 4.04
CA LEU A 492 0.54 5.81 3.47
C LEU A 492 -0.01 6.80 4.50
N HIS A 493 0.13 8.08 4.21
CA HIS A 493 -0.49 9.14 5.00
C HIS A 493 -1.59 9.81 4.21
N VAL A 494 -2.77 9.92 4.83
CA VAL A 494 -3.96 10.55 4.26
C VAL A 494 -4.21 11.84 5.02
N ASN A 495 -4.10 12.95 4.29
CA ASN A 495 -4.15 14.31 4.79
C ASN A 495 -5.25 15.10 4.12
N ILE A 496 -5.54 16.26 4.67
CA ILE A 496 -6.43 17.24 4.06
C ILE A 496 -5.59 18.39 3.51
N VAL A 497 -5.99 18.92 2.35
CA VAL A 497 -5.55 20.23 1.88
C VAL A 497 -6.77 21.14 1.69
N ILE A 498 -6.67 22.37 2.16
CA ILE A 498 -7.72 23.39 2.13
C ILE A 498 -7.18 24.60 1.38
N THR A 499 -7.99 25.24 0.55
CA THR A 499 -7.68 26.58 0.02
C THR A 499 -8.65 27.60 0.60
N VAL A 500 -8.14 28.52 1.41
CA VAL A 500 -8.94 29.62 2.00
C VAL A 500 -9.14 30.70 0.96
N GLN A 501 -10.40 30.99 0.66
CA GLN A 501 -10.87 31.81 -0.45
C GLN A 501 -12.24 32.45 -0.14
N ASP A 502 -12.77 33.21 -1.09
CA ASP A 502 -13.97 34.04 -0.97
C ASP A 502 -15.23 33.27 -0.53
N TYR A 503 -15.44 32.03 -0.97
CA TYR A 503 -16.63 31.28 -0.55
C TYR A 503 -16.51 30.58 0.81
N ASN A 504 -15.30 30.44 1.38
CA ASN A 504 -15.13 29.65 2.62
C ASN A 504 -14.51 30.38 3.81
N TYR A 505 -13.94 31.57 3.63
CA TYR A 505 -13.20 32.26 4.69
C TYR A 505 -14.02 32.45 5.98
N LYS A 506 -15.34 32.69 5.85
CA LYS A 506 -16.27 32.92 6.96
C LYS A 506 -16.47 31.70 7.86
N PHE A 507 -16.18 30.50 7.38
CA PHE A 507 -16.36 29.27 8.17
C PHE A 507 -15.13 28.90 9.01
N PHE A 508 -14.05 29.69 8.93
CA PHE A 508 -12.89 29.52 9.80
C PHE A 508 -13.02 30.39 11.05
N PRO A 509 -12.63 29.88 12.23
CA PRO A 509 -11.88 28.64 12.45
C PRO A 509 -12.72 27.35 12.52
N GLY A 510 -14.04 27.43 12.69
CA GLY A 510 -14.90 26.29 13.05
C GLY A 510 -14.76 25.04 12.17
N THR A 511 -14.53 25.23 10.87
CA THR A 511 -14.28 24.15 9.90
C THR A 511 -13.11 23.25 10.31
N ILE A 512 -12.04 23.79 10.89
CA ILE A 512 -10.82 23.01 11.20
C ILE A 512 -11.10 21.87 12.18
N ASN A 513 -11.83 22.14 13.27
CA ASN A 513 -12.15 21.12 14.26
C ASN A 513 -13.11 20.08 13.68
N SER A 514 -14.14 20.52 12.97
CA SER A 514 -15.10 19.60 12.33
C SER A 514 -14.42 18.60 11.38
N LEU A 515 -13.51 19.08 10.52
CA LEU A 515 -12.76 18.22 9.59
C LEU A 515 -11.80 17.30 10.34
N TYR A 516 -11.17 17.78 11.41
CA TYR A 516 -10.26 16.95 12.19
C TYR A 516 -11.00 15.83 12.93
N GLU A 517 -12.18 16.11 13.48
CA GLU A 517 -13.04 15.14 14.17
C GLU A 517 -13.62 14.12 13.19
N GLU A 518 -14.17 14.58 12.07
CA GLU A 518 -14.82 13.71 11.07
C GLU A 518 -13.81 12.78 10.38
N PHE A 519 -12.74 13.34 9.83
CA PHE A 519 -11.82 12.59 8.96
C PHE A 519 -10.61 12.04 9.72
N ASN A 520 -10.30 12.60 10.88
CA ASN A 520 -9.15 12.18 11.69
C ASN A 520 -7.84 12.08 10.87
N PRO A 521 -7.47 13.13 10.07
CA PRO A 521 -6.33 13.11 9.15
C PRO A 521 -5.00 12.96 9.91
N THR A 522 -3.90 12.73 9.18
CA THR A 522 -2.56 12.80 9.78
C THR A 522 -2.12 14.26 9.92
N SER A 523 -2.37 15.09 8.91
CA SER A 523 -2.22 16.56 8.98
C SER A 523 -3.22 17.29 8.07
N ILE A 524 -3.42 18.58 8.33
CA ILE A 524 -4.19 19.51 7.50
C ILE A 524 -3.23 20.58 6.94
N SER A 525 -3.16 20.69 5.62
CA SER A 525 -2.43 21.75 4.93
C SER A 525 -3.43 22.85 4.55
N ILE A 526 -3.27 24.04 5.12
CA ILE A 526 -4.17 25.17 4.88
C ILE A 526 -3.47 26.14 3.97
N ASN A 527 -3.93 26.31 2.73
CA ASN A 527 -3.35 27.23 1.76
C ASN A 527 -4.14 28.53 1.70
N LEU A 528 -3.44 29.65 1.49
CA LEU A 528 -4.09 30.93 1.18
C LEU A 528 -4.31 30.99 -0.35
N PHE A 529 -5.49 31.42 -0.78
CA PHE A 529 -5.73 31.69 -2.19
C PHE A 529 -4.66 32.63 -2.76
N ARG A 530 -4.26 32.38 -4.00
CA ARG A 530 -3.27 33.20 -4.69
C ARG A 530 -3.58 33.30 -6.17
N HIS A 531 -3.18 34.41 -6.76
CA HIS A 531 -3.17 34.59 -8.20
C HIS A 531 -1.97 33.87 -8.84
N HIS A 532 -2.13 33.42 -10.08
CA HIS A 532 -1.10 32.71 -10.85
C HIS A 532 -0.22 33.66 -11.65
N THR A 533 0.15 34.77 -11.03
CA THR A 533 1.01 35.81 -11.59
C THR A 533 1.64 36.59 -10.45
N LEU A 534 2.85 37.13 -10.69
CA LEU A 534 3.58 37.90 -9.68
C LEU A 534 2.86 39.21 -9.33
N ASN A 535 2.20 39.84 -10.32
CA ASN A 535 1.53 41.13 -10.18
C ASN A 535 0.01 40.98 -10.03
N GLY A 536 -0.43 39.93 -9.35
CA GLY A 536 -1.84 39.74 -9.03
C GLY A 536 -2.33 40.76 -8.01
N PRO A 537 -3.64 41.06 -7.94
CA PRO A 537 -4.16 41.94 -6.92
C PRO A 537 -3.95 41.36 -5.52
N LYS A 538 -3.88 42.24 -4.52
CA LYS A 538 -3.81 41.83 -3.11
C LYS A 538 -5.04 40.98 -2.78
N VAL A 539 -4.82 39.88 -2.06
CA VAL A 539 -5.89 39.06 -1.51
C VAL A 539 -6.70 39.89 -0.52
N LYS A 540 -8.04 39.80 -0.58
CA LYS A 540 -8.94 40.54 0.30
C LYS A 540 -8.63 40.28 1.78
N ASP A 541 -8.68 41.32 2.60
CA ASP A 541 -8.29 41.24 4.02
C ASP A 541 -9.16 40.25 4.81
N GLU A 542 -10.44 40.08 4.45
CA GLU A 542 -11.33 39.11 5.09
C GLU A 542 -10.90 37.65 4.82
N ILE A 543 -10.35 37.38 3.63
CA ILE A 543 -9.80 36.06 3.29
C ILE A 543 -8.51 35.82 4.11
N ILE A 544 -7.67 36.85 4.24
CA ILE A 544 -6.45 36.79 5.06
C ILE A 544 -6.80 36.53 6.54
N GLN A 545 -7.84 37.19 7.07
CA GLN A 545 -8.34 36.98 8.42
C GLN A 545 -8.87 35.55 8.61
N GLY A 546 -9.65 35.03 7.65
CA GLY A 546 -10.13 33.64 7.69
C GLY A 546 -8.97 32.63 7.66
N TYR A 547 -7.94 32.90 6.87
CA TYR A 547 -6.73 32.08 6.82
C TYR A 547 -5.95 32.12 8.14
N GLU A 548 -5.76 33.29 8.73
CA GLU A 548 -5.14 33.46 10.05
C GLU A 548 -5.90 32.71 11.13
N ALA A 549 -7.23 32.82 11.15
CA ALA A 549 -8.08 32.08 12.07
C ALA A 549 -7.92 30.56 11.90
N ALA A 550 -7.92 30.07 10.65
CA ALA A 550 -7.75 28.66 10.33
C ALA A 550 -6.40 28.11 10.82
N ILE A 551 -5.29 28.79 10.55
CA ILE A 551 -3.95 28.30 10.95
C ILE A 551 -3.78 28.35 12.47
N ASN A 552 -4.35 29.34 13.16
CA ASN A 552 -4.28 29.47 14.60
C ASN A 552 -5.07 28.37 15.29
N GLU A 553 -6.24 28.00 14.75
CA GLU A 553 -7.01 26.87 15.27
C GLU A 553 -6.28 25.55 15.06
N TYR A 554 -5.72 25.33 13.86
CA TYR A 554 -4.96 24.12 13.59
C TYR A 554 -3.70 24.00 14.47
N ASP A 555 -3.04 25.12 14.80
CA ASP A 555 -1.89 25.13 15.73
C ASP A 555 -2.23 24.58 17.13
N LYS A 556 -3.48 24.73 17.58
CA LYS A 556 -3.95 24.19 18.87
C LYS A 556 -4.02 22.65 18.87
N ILE A 557 -4.32 22.04 17.72
CA ILE A 557 -4.60 20.59 17.63
C ILE A 557 -3.53 19.78 16.87
N ARG A 558 -2.62 20.42 16.14
CA ARG A 558 -1.59 19.76 15.31
C ARG A 558 -0.60 18.88 16.10
N THR A 559 -0.58 18.95 17.43
CA THR A 559 0.26 18.09 18.27
C THR A 559 -0.30 16.68 18.47
N LYS A 560 -1.59 16.46 18.17
CA LYS A 560 -2.30 15.20 18.45
C LYS A 560 -1.78 13.98 17.67
N LYS A 561 -1.05 14.17 16.55
CA LYS A 561 -0.51 13.07 15.72
C LYS A 561 0.89 13.38 15.17
N SER A 562 1.65 12.34 14.80
CA SER A 562 3.04 12.49 14.30
C SER A 562 3.38 11.61 13.11
N TYR A 563 4.36 12.07 12.34
CA TYR A 563 5.16 11.30 11.39
C TYR A 563 6.41 10.68 12.06
N GLY A 564 6.38 10.43 13.38
CA GLY A 564 7.54 10.04 14.21
C GLY A 564 8.02 11.19 15.12
N LEU A 565 8.83 10.89 16.17
CA LEU A 565 9.12 11.83 17.27
C LEU A 565 10.06 13.00 16.90
N LEU A 566 11.26 12.73 16.34
CA LEU A 566 12.29 13.75 16.08
C LEU A 566 12.04 14.57 14.81
N SER A 567 11.55 13.93 13.73
CA SER A 567 11.17 14.61 12.48
C SER A 567 10.02 15.59 12.71
N ASN A 568 9.14 15.28 13.65
CA ASN A 568 7.98 16.10 13.96
C ASN A 568 8.33 17.48 14.47
N LEU A 569 9.37 17.62 15.28
CA LEU A 569 9.66 18.89 15.93
C LEU A 569 10.06 19.95 14.89
N ILE A 570 11.01 19.61 14.02
CA ILE A 570 11.49 20.51 12.98
C ILE A 570 10.39 20.79 11.95
N LEU A 571 9.62 19.77 11.54
CA LEU A 571 8.52 19.96 10.59
C LEU A 571 7.42 20.85 11.17
N LYS A 572 7.08 20.70 12.45
CA LYS A 572 6.13 21.56 13.16
C LYS A 572 6.63 23.00 13.22
N ALA A 573 7.86 23.20 13.66
CA ALA A 573 8.44 24.54 13.73
C ALA A 573 8.46 25.20 12.33
N LYS A 574 8.87 24.44 11.32
CA LYS A 574 8.84 24.86 9.93
C LYS A 574 7.45 25.27 9.46
N GLU A 575 6.42 24.48 9.75
CA GLU A 575 5.05 24.80 9.33
C GLU A 575 4.60 26.11 9.96
N LYS A 576 4.83 26.32 11.26
CA LYS A 576 4.45 27.56 11.93
C LYS A 576 5.19 28.77 11.35
N VAL A 577 6.52 28.70 11.24
CA VAL A 577 7.33 29.77 10.64
C VAL A 577 6.88 30.07 9.22
N GLN A 578 6.64 29.04 8.40
CA GLN A 578 6.14 29.21 7.03
C GLN A 578 4.82 29.98 6.99
N LYS A 579 3.86 29.64 7.87
CA LYS A 579 2.54 30.29 7.89
C LYS A 579 2.62 31.74 8.35
N ASP A 580 3.47 32.02 9.35
CA ASP A 580 3.71 33.39 9.82
C ASP A 580 4.33 34.26 8.70
N LEU A 581 5.29 33.72 7.94
CA LEU A 581 5.85 34.43 6.78
C LEU A 581 4.82 34.69 5.68
N ILE A 582 3.95 33.73 5.39
CA ILE A 582 2.86 33.92 4.40
C ILE A 582 1.91 35.03 4.87
N LEU A 583 1.57 35.10 6.15
CA LEU A 583 0.75 36.17 6.70
C LEU A 583 1.42 37.55 6.56
N THR A 584 2.71 37.65 6.88
CA THR A 584 3.47 38.91 6.69
C THR A 584 3.44 39.35 5.23
N VAL A 585 3.69 38.43 4.28
CA VAL A 585 3.63 38.75 2.85
C VAL A 585 2.22 39.20 2.45
N ALA A 586 1.17 38.50 2.88
CA ALA A 586 -0.20 38.79 2.48
C ALA A 586 -0.72 40.11 3.07
N LYS A 587 -0.36 40.44 4.31
CA LYS A 587 -0.80 41.66 5.01
C LYS A 587 -0.01 42.90 4.59
N GLU A 588 1.32 42.77 4.57
CA GLU A 588 2.25 43.90 4.44
C GLU A 588 2.86 44.04 3.04
N GLU A 589 2.60 43.09 2.14
CA GLU A 589 3.20 43.03 0.80
C GLU A 589 4.73 43.15 0.85
N LYS A 590 5.35 42.46 1.82
CA LYS A 590 6.78 42.56 2.10
C LYS A 590 7.55 41.34 1.60
N PHE A 591 8.78 41.56 1.14
CA PHE A 591 9.72 40.47 0.89
C PHE A 591 10.26 39.91 2.22
N VAL A 592 10.18 38.60 2.41
CA VAL A 592 10.51 37.95 3.69
C VAL A 592 11.68 36.98 3.67
N THR A 593 12.00 36.36 2.52
CA THR A 593 13.07 35.36 2.44
C THR A 593 13.55 35.15 1.00
N PRO A 594 14.85 34.90 0.76
CA PRO A 594 15.36 34.56 -0.56
C PRO A 594 14.67 33.32 -1.16
N CYS A 595 14.34 33.38 -2.45
CA CYS A 595 13.69 32.26 -3.12
C CYS A 595 14.68 31.17 -3.51
N THR A 596 14.28 29.90 -3.34
CA THR A 596 15.04 28.71 -3.74
C THR A 596 14.52 28.07 -5.03
N ALA A 597 13.47 28.63 -5.64
CA ALA A 597 12.91 28.21 -6.92
C ALA A 597 13.95 28.34 -8.05
N GLY A 598 13.97 27.38 -8.97
CA GLY A 598 14.98 27.31 -10.02
C GLY A 598 16.38 26.94 -9.52
N ASN A 599 16.50 26.51 -8.26
CA ASN A 599 17.76 26.04 -7.68
C ASN A 599 17.58 24.71 -6.93
N LEU A 600 16.72 24.70 -5.91
CA LEU A 600 16.40 23.51 -5.11
C LEU A 600 15.04 22.89 -5.44
N SER A 601 14.16 23.65 -6.10
CA SER A 601 12.82 23.24 -6.50
C SER A 601 12.51 23.67 -7.93
N TYR A 602 11.87 22.79 -8.68
CA TYR A 602 11.39 23.04 -10.05
C TYR A 602 10.02 22.43 -10.25
N VAL A 603 9.32 22.93 -11.27
CA VAL A 603 8.01 22.44 -11.71
C VAL A 603 8.15 21.98 -13.15
N SER A 604 7.82 20.72 -13.42
CA SER A 604 7.63 20.22 -14.78
C SER A 604 6.14 20.17 -15.07
N MET A 605 5.72 20.83 -16.14
CA MET A 605 4.34 20.89 -16.61
C MET A 605 3.99 19.63 -17.42
N GLU A 606 2.70 19.43 -17.65
CA GLU A 606 2.07 18.35 -18.41
C GLU A 606 2.47 18.30 -19.90
N ASP A 607 2.87 19.44 -20.45
CA ASP A 607 3.40 19.59 -21.82
C ASP A 607 4.94 19.40 -21.89
N GLY A 608 5.56 19.15 -20.74
CA GLY A 608 7.00 19.00 -20.57
C GLY A 608 7.78 20.28 -20.27
N SER A 609 7.13 21.44 -20.27
CA SER A 609 7.77 22.72 -19.92
C SER A 609 8.35 22.68 -18.51
N LEU A 610 9.60 23.13 -18.34
CA LEU A 610 10.31 23.10 -17.08
C LEU A 610 10.44 24.53 -16.53
N LYS A 611 9.73 24.81 -15.43
CA LYS A 611 9.61 26.13 -14.83
C LYS A 611 10.27 26.17 -13.44
N PRO A 612 10.71 27.35 -12.94
CA PRO A 612 11.25 27.46 -11.59
C PRO A 612 10.17 27.30 -10.51
N CYS A 613 8.94 27.75 -10.79
CA CYS A 613 7.77 27.63 -9.92
C CYS A 613 6.49 27.80 -10.76
N GLU A 614 5.33 27.65 -10.11
CA GLU A 614 4.03 27.80 -10.78
C GLU A 614 3.69 29.26 -11.10
N ILE A 615 4.18 30.24 -10.33
CA ILE A 615 3.79 31.66 -10.51
C ILE A 615 4.48 32.32 -11.70
N LEU A 616 5.75 31.99 -11.92
CA LEU A 616 6.56 32.64 -12.95
C LEU A 616 6.26 32.03 -14.31
N GLN A 617 6.22 32.87 -15.34
CA GLN A 617 5.96 32.45 -16.72
C GLN A 617 7.22 31.93 -17.44
N ASP A 618 8.40 32.12 -16.82
CA ASP A 618 9.68 31.67 -17.38
C ASP A 618 9.70 30.14 -17.61
N ASN A 619 10.16 29.73 -18.79
CA ASN A 619 10.36 28.34 -19.18
C ASN A 619 11.85 28.11 -19.47
N LEU A 620 12.44 27.11 -18.82
CA LEU A 620 13.87 26.76 -18.93
C LEU A 620 14.16 25.74 -20.02
N GLY A 621 13.13 25.09 -20.57
CA GLY A 621 13.26 24.05 -21.59
C GLY A 621 12.16 23.01 -21.47
N ASN A 622 12.24 21.96 -22.27
CA ASN A 622 11.24 20.88 -22.27
C ASN A 622 11.89 19.55 -21.89
N ILE A 623 11.29 18.81 -20.95
CA ILE A 623 11.82 17.51 -20.50
C ILE A 623 11.68 16.39 -21.53
N ASN A 624 10.89 16.60 -22.58
CA ASN A 624 10.71 15.70 -23.72
C ASN A 624 11.64 16.06 -24.90
N ASP A 625 12.50 17.07 -24.77
CA ASP A 625 13.45 17.41 -25.83
C ASP A 625 14.56 16.35 -25.90
N PRO A 626 14.72 15.63 -27.03
CA PRO A 626 15.77 14.62 -27.16
C PRO A 626 17.19 15.23 -27.30
N LYS A 627 17.30 16.52 -27.59
CA LYS A 627 18.59 17.19 -27.87
C LYS A 627 19.29 17.69 -26.61
N ILE A 628 18.54 17.95 -25.54
CA ILE A 628 19.05 18.55 -24.31
C ILE A 628 18.54 17.75 -23.12
N SER A 629 19.47 17.31 -22.27
CA SER A 629 19.12 16.63 -21.04
C SER A 629 18.62 17.62 -19.97
N VAL A 630 17.70 17.18 -19.11
CA VAL A 630 17.21 17.95 -17.96
C VAL A 630 18.36 18.38 -17.04
N SER A 631 19.38 17.54 -16.88
CA SER A 631 20.58 17.88 -16.10
C SER A 631 21.40 19.01 -16.73
N GLU A 632 21.40 19.17 -18.06
CA GLU A 632 22.03 20.30 -18.76
C GLU A 632 21.17 21.56 -18.65
N ILE A 633 19.85 21.44 -18.73
CA ILE A 633 18.93 22.59 -18.56
C ILE A 633 19.21 23.31 -17.23
N PHE A 634 19.36 22.56 -16.13
CA PHE A 634 19.65 23.14 -14.81
C PHE A 634 20.95 23.97 -14.76
N LYS A 635 21.94 23.60 -15.57
CA LYS A 635 23.28 24.23 -15.63
C LYS A 635 23.41 25.29 -16.72
N SER A 636 22.42 25.41 -17.60
CA SER A 636 22.40 26.35 -18.71
C SER A 636 22.60 27.80 -18.26
N LYS A 637 23.07 28.64 -19.19
CA LYS A 637 23.18 30.09 -18.96
C LYS A 637 21.82 30.68 -18.62
N GLN A 638 20.77 30.31 -19.36
CA GLN A 638 19.39 30.73 -19.09
C GLN A 638 18.94 30.42 -17.66
N ALA A 639 19.23 29.22 -17.13
CA ALA A 639 18.89 28.88 -15.76
C ALA A 639 19.68 29.69 -14.73
N LYS A 640 20.95 30.00 -14.99
CA LYS A 640 21.76 30.88 -14.12
C LYS A 640 21.20 32.30 -14.10
N ASP A 641 20.89 32.86 -15.27
CA ASP A 641 20.34 34.20 -15.41
C ASP A 641 18.96 34.31 -14.73
N LEU A 642 18.11 33.29 -14.89
CA LEU A 642 16.81 33.21 -14.23
C LEU A 642 16.94 33.20 -12.69
N ARG A 643 17.90 32.45 -12.14
CA ARG A 643 18.15 32.42 -10.69
C ARG A 643 18.56 33.81 -10.17
N THR A 644 19.41 34.52 -10.90
CA THR A 644 19.80 35.90 -10.56
C THR A 644 18.58 36.82 -10.60
N LYS A 645 17.80 36.78 -11.69
CA LYS A 645 16.54 37.53 -11.83
C LYS A 645 15.58 37.28 -10.66
N ILE A 646 15.36 36.02 -10.27
CA ILE A 646 14.47 35.65 -9.16
C ILE A 646 14.97 36.25 -7.84
N LYS A 647 16.28 36.22 -7.58
CA LYS A 647 16.89 36.80 -6.38
C LYS A 647 16.68 38.31 -6.34
N ASP A 648 16.90 38.99 -7.46
CA ASP A 648 16.83 40.44 -7.55
C ASP A 648 15.39 40.95 -7.51
N THR A 649 14.43 40.18 -8.04
CA THR A 649 13.00 40.50 -8.03
C THR A 649 12.44 40.60 -6.60
N LYS A 650 13.04 39.89 -5.63
CA LYS A 650 12.57 39.85 -4.23
C LYS A 650 11.05 39.57 -4.15
N CYS A 651 10.61 38.50 -4.81
CA CYS A 651 9.19 38.14 -4.94
C CYS A 651 8.46 38.11 -3.58
N LYS A 652 7.29 38.77 -3.52
CA LYS A 652 6.35 38.76 -2.39
C LYS A 652 5.47 37.52 -2.47
N CYS A 653 6.04 36.37 -2.15
CA CYS A 653 5.43 35.06 -2.45
C CYS A 653 4.57 34.51 -1.31
N THR A 654 3.32 34.14 -1.60
CA THR A 654 2.44 33.38 -0.68
C THR A 654 2.39 31.88 -1.00
N PHE A 655 3.05 31.43 -2.08
CA PHE A 655 3.02 30.03 -2.50
C PHE A 655 3.71 29.10 -1.50
N GLU A 656 2.93 28.18 -0.93
CA GLU A 656 3.32 27.32 0.17
C GLU A 656 4.49 26.38 -0.17
N CYS A 657 4.50 25.77 -1.35
CA CYS A 657 5.60 24.84 -1.70
C CYS A 657 6.94 25.58 -1.78
N ALA A 658 6.97 26.74 -2.42
CA ALA A 658 8.17 27.59 -2.47
C ALA A 658 8.56 28.11 -1.08
N MET A 659 7.59 28.54 -0.27
CA MET A 659 7.87 29.00 1.09
C MET A 659 8.40 27.87 1.97
N SER A 660 7.95 26.63 1.76
CA SER A 660 8.43 25.45 2.49
C SER A 660 9.92 25.22 2.27
N THR A 661 10.38 25.26 1.02
CA THR A 661 11.80 25.10 0.70
C THR A 661 12.62 26.29 1.17
N ASN A 662 12.08 27.50 1.10
CA ASN A 662 12.77 28.69 1.60
C ASN A 662 13.00 28.62 3.11
N VAL A 663 11.98 28.24 3.89
CA VAL A 663 12.08 28.10 5.34
C VAL A 663 13.09 27.01 5.72
N LEU A 664 13.03 25.83 5.06
CA LEU A 664 13.92 24.71 5.39
C LEU A 664 15.38 24.90 4.96
N PHE A 665 15.63 25.60 3.86
CA PHE A 665 16.93 25.55 3.18
C PHE A 665 17.58 26.93 2.96
N ASN A 666 17.09 27.97 3.64
CA ASN A 666 17.82 29.22 3.82
C ASN A 666 18.38 29.31 5.24
N LYS A 667 19.69 29.56 5.33
CA LYS A 667 20.42 29.71 6.59
C LYS A 667 19.80 30.78 7.51
N ASP A 668 19.28 31.85 6.93
CA ASP A 668 18.69 32.98 7.68
C ASP A 668 17.41 32.58 8.42
N MET A 669 16.79 31.45 8.06
CA MET A 669 15.57 30.94 8.69
C MET A 669 15.84 29.97 9.84
N PHE A 670 17.07 29.47 9.98
CA PHE A 670 17.42 28.49 11.02
C PHE A 670 17.18 29.02 12.45
N PRO A 671 17.51 30.28 12.80
CA PRO A 671 17.20 30.82 14.12
C PRO A 671 15.70 30.79 14.44
N SER A 672 14.84 31.12 13.47
CA SER A 672 13.38 31.09 13.65
C SER A 672 12.86 29.66 13.86
N ILE A 673 13.38 28.68 13.11
CA ILE A 673 13.02 27.27 13.28
C ILE A 673 13.46 26.77 14.65
N ILE A 674 14.69 27.06 15.08
CA ILE A 674 15.21 26.64 16.39
C ILE A 674 14.38 27.27 17.50
N LYS A 675 14.13 28.59 17.44
CA LYS A 675 13.30 29.32 18.40
C LYS A 675 11.90 28.72 18.51
N GLN A 676 11.27 28.42 17.38
CA GLN A 676 9.94 27.81 17.38
C GLN A 676 9.97 26.36 17.88
N SER A 677 11.01 25.59 17.57
CA SER A 677 11.18 24.23 18.08
C SER A 677 11.29 24.22 19.61
N VAL A 678 12.06 25.14 20.18
CA VAL A 678 12.18 25.30 21.64
C VAL A 678 10.83 25.66 22.26
N LYS A 679 10.08 26.59 21.65
CA LYS A 679 8.70 26.92 22.09
C LYS A 679 7.78 25.71 22.07
N ASP A 680 7.80 24.93 20.99
CA ASP A 680 6.96 23.74 20.84
C ASP A 680 7.30 22.68 21.91
N ILE A 681 8.58 22.51 22.26
CA ILE A 681 9.01 21.61 23.36
C ILE A 681 8.46 22.09 24.72
N ILE A 682 8.59 23.38 25.02
CA ILE A 682 8.12 23.96 26.28
C ILE A 682 6.59 23.78 26.40
N LYS A 683 5.85 24.07 25.32
CA LYS A 683 4.39 23.94 25.26
C LYS A 683 3.89 22.50 25.44
N THR A 684 4.69 21.48 25.12
CA THR A 684 4.31 20.07 25.34
C THR A 684 4.57 19.57 26.77
N LYS A 685 5.29 20.32 27.60
CA LYS A 685 5.57 19.95 29.01
C LYS A 685 4.58 20.55 30.01
N ASN A 686 3.83 21.56 29.59
CA ASN A 686 2.71 22.16 30.32
C ASN A 686 1.41 21.67 29.71
#